data_AF-A0A428Z5I4-F1
#
_entry.id   AF-A0A428Z5I4-F1
#
_cell.length_a   1.000
_cell.length_b   1.000
_cell.length_c   1.000
_cell.angle_alpha   90.00
_cell.angle_beta   90.00
_cell.angle_gamma   90.00
#
_symmetry.space_group_name_H-M   'P 1'
#
loop_
_entity.id
_entity.type
_entity.pdbx_description
1 polymer ?
#
loop_
_entity_poly.entity_id
_entity_poly.type
_entity_poly.pdbx_seq_one_letter_code
_entity_poly.pdbx_strand_id
1 'polypeptide(L)'
;VERVMAAVRERGRRVTRLRVSHAFHSPLMEPMLDEFTTVAEQVTYRRPVLAAASSVTGETVGEADWTTPSYWVQQVRRPVLFRDALATATGSLGAGRLLEIGPDPVLSGLVDPATAPSFSVLRKGRLEAETLLTGLAELFVRGARVDWAALFEGSGARRVALPTYAFQRQRYWLEPSRAAADARGLGLAPAEHPLLGAAVTVAGSDTLLLTSRLSVRTHPWLADHVVAGNVVVPGTAFVELALQAGDRAGCGRLAELTLQAPLVLPPDGGATVQITVEPPATDDVEARTLRIYARPDDAAPDQPWTAHATGLLDDAATTPPAAPELRAWPPAGARELDLDGLYERLHQSGLSYGPTFRGLSRVWTSGDDLLVEAALPEPATGEATAFGLHPALLDSVLHALASRAGEGQGALLPFLWSGAAFHTVGAGVVRARLTPRGSDTYALHVADATGAPVAVVDSLVLRPVSAADLTRAATGPDGLFRLDWVPAPATDRPETARTGHRDEIARTGHWAVVGDRDTAAWRESGVPTRHYADLDDLIAAMDAGEAVPAAVGLVVAPNSGEVLSPVADLLGAMRTWLTHERWADTPLVALTTGAVALHHASGTDAPDLSGAGAWGLVRSAISEHPGRLALADVDGTAASYRALAERLTPLDEPQLALRDGEAWVPRLVRMASGGVLVPPAATPGRTWRMEVAGKGRLDGVAPITEEPRALGPSEVRVAVRAAGVNFRDVLNVLGTYPGDAGRLGHEGAGVVVELGPEVTGLAVGDRVMGLLDGAFGPLAVSDARLLARVPQGWSFEQAASVPIVFLTAYYALVDLAGLQDGESVLIHAAAGGVGMAAVQLARHLGAEVYATASEPKWPVLRDLGIDDERIASSRTTEFEQRFKPGVDVVLDALAGDFVDASLRLVRPGGRFIEMGKVDVRDPEQVAAAHQGVTYRAFDTYDAGPDRIAGMWAALLELFEQGALRPVTMTSYDLCRAPEALRLLGQAKHVGKVVLRVPS
;
A
#
# COMPACT_ATOMS: atom_id res chain seq x y z
N VAL A 1 34.02 12.03 67.54
CA VAL A 1 33.76 11.44 66.21
C VAL A 1 32.34 10.89 66.12
N GLU A 2 31.95 9.87 66.90
CA GLU A 2 30.60 9.26 66.80
C GLU A 2 29.44 10.27 66.94
N ARG A 3 29.48 11.15 67.95
CA ARG A 3 28.47 12.22 68.11
C ARG A 3 28.37 13.16 66.91
N VAL A 4 29.50 13.48 66.26
CA VAL A 4 29.54 14.33 65.07
C VAL A 4 28.95 13.58 63.87
N MET A 5 29.27 12.30 63.71
CA MET A 5 28.70 11.48 62.64
C MET A 5 27.17 11.35 62.77
N ALA A 6 26.65 11.13 63.98
CA ALA A 6 25.21 11.12 64.22
C ALA A 6 24.54 12.44 63.80
N ALA A 7 25.09 13.57 64.24
CA ALA A 7 24.57 14.89 63.89
C ALA A 7 24.68 15.24 62.38
N VAL A 8 25.59 14.60 61.64
CA VAL A 8 25.69 14.74 60.18
C VAL A 8 24.64 13.87 59.47
N ARG A 9 24.39 12.64 59.97
CA ARG A 9 23.33 11.76 59.45
C ARG A 9 21.94 12.37 59.65
N GLU A 10 21.68 12.96 60.81
CA GLU A 10 20.41 13.65 61.11
C GLU A 10 20.12 14.79 60.13
N ARG A 11 21.16 15.43 59.58
CA ARG A 11 21.06 16.47 58.55
C ARG A 11 20.95 15.92 57.12
N GLY A 12 20.72 14.62 56.96
CA GLY A 12 20.58 13.95 55.66
C GLY A 12 21.87 13.88 54.84
N ARG A 13 23.04 14.07 55.46
CA ARG A 13 24.34 14.04 54.77
C ARG A 13 25.02 12.67 54.93
N ARG A 14 25.68 12.21 53.86
CA ARG A 14 26.48 10.97 53.89
C ARG A 14 27.70 11.16 54.79
N VAL A 15 27.95 10.18 55.67
CA VAL A 15 29.13 10.18 56.54
C VAL A 15 29.69 8.77 56.69
N THR A 16 31.01 8.66 56.55
CA THR A 16 31.76 7.41 56.65
C THR A 16 32.91 7.58 57.63
N ARG A 17 33.07 6.65 58.56
CA ARG A 17 34.22 6.62 59.46
C ARG A 17 35.40 5.95 58.75
N LEU A 18 36.53 6.65 58.64
CA LEU A 18 37.77 6.06 58.13
C LEU A 18 38.43 5.22 59.23
N ARG A 19 38.97 4.05 58.84
CA ARG A 19 39.70 3.16 59.75
C ARG A 19 41.16 3.60 59.80
N VAL A 20 41.46 4.53 60.71
CA VAL A 20 42.82 5.03 60.96
C VAL A 20 43.23 4.76 62.40
N SER A 21 44.51 4.51 62.63
CA SER A 21 45.08 4.30 63.97
C SER A 21 45.22 5.61 64.75
N HIS A 22 45.39 6.73 64.06
CA HIS A 22 45.61 8.05 64.64
C HIS A 22 44.84 9.14 63.91
N ALA A 23 44.73 10.32 64.52
CA ALA A 23 44.17 11.51 63.89
C ALA A 23 45.23 12.24 63.04
N PHE A 24 45.58 11.63 61.91
CA PHE A 24 46.51 12.22 60.93
C PHE A 24 46.06 13.61 60.46
N HIS A 25 47.00 14.45 60.04
CA HIS A 25 46.73 15.81 59.56
C HIS A 25 46.09 16.74 60.62
N SER A 26 46.40 16.52 61.90
CA SER A 26 45.84 17.26 63.03
C SER A 26 46.89 17.59 64.11
N PRO A 27 46.59 18.49 65.07
CA PRO A 27 47.48 18.80 66.20
C PRO A 27 47.95 17.58 66.99
N LEU A 28 47.18 16.49 66.95
CA LEU A 28 47.52 15.26 67.64
C LEU A 28 48.75 14.54 67.05
N MET A 29 49.30 15.02 65.93
CA MET A 29 50.57 14.53 65.39
C MET A 29 51.79 15.22 66.03
N GLU A 30 51.63 16.37 66.69
CA GLU A 30 52.75 17.13 67.27
C GLU A 30 53.68 16.30 68.17
N PRO A 31 53.21 15.40 69.04
CA PRO A 31 54.09 14.63 69.92
C PRO A 31 55.08 13.71 69.20
N MET A 32 54.83 13.33 67.94
CA MET A 32 55.70 12.42 67.19
C MET A 32 56.62 13.13 66.18
N LEU A 33 56.47 14.44 65.99
CA LEU A 33 57.15 15.15 64.89
C LEU A 33 58.67 15.18 65.05
N ASP A 34 59.19 15.29 66.28
CA ASP A 34 60.63 15.34 66.54
C ASP A 34 61.32 14.00 66.19
N GLU A 35 60.70 12.89 66.62
CA GLU A 35 61.17 11.54 66.26
C GLU A 35 61.04 11.29 64.76
N PHE A 36 59.92 11.70 64.16
CA PHE A 36 59.70 11.56 62.72
C PHE A 36 60.67 12.41 61.90
N THR A 37 61.05 13.60 62.38
CA THR A 37 62.07 14.45 61.74
C THR A 37 63.42 13.72 61.69
N THR A 38 63.83 13.11 62.81
CA THR A 38 65.07 12.34 62.89
C THR A 38 65.11 11.18 61.89
N VAL A 39 63.95 10.54 61.65
CA VAL A 39 63.84 9.47 60.63
C VAL A 39 63.84 10.05 59.22
N ALA A 40 63.09 11.13 58.98
CA ALA A 40 62.99 11.76 57.67
C ALA A 40 64.35 12.29 57.17
N GLU A 41 65.23 12.75 58.06
CA GLU A 41 66.58 13.21 57.74
C GLU A 41 67.52 12.08 57.26
N GLN A 42 67.19 10.82 57.53
CA GLN A 42 67.98 9.66 57.09
C GLN A 42 67.70 9.27 55.63
N VAL A 43 66.63 9.80 55.03
CA VAL A 43 66.23 9.49 53.66
C VAL A 43 66.97 10.40 52.68
N THR A 44 67.52 9.82 51.62
CA THR A 44 68.08 10.59 50.50
C THR A 44 66.98 10.98 49.53
N TYR A 45 66.64 12.27 49.49
CA TYR A 45 65.65 12.78 48.57
C TYR A 45 66.25 13.16 47.22
N ARG A 46 65.45 13.04 46.15
CA ARG A 46 65.83 13.42 44.78
C ARG A 46 64.77 14.32 44.19
N ARG A 47 65.19 15.23 43.31
CA ARG A 47 64.28 16.09 42.57
C ARG A 47 63.31 15.25 41.73
N PRO A 48 61.99 15.49 41.80
CA PRO A 48 61.02 14.85 40.92
C PRO A 48 61.34 15.14 39.45
N VAL A 49 61.33 14.10 38.62
CA VAL A 49 61.51 14.23 37.16
C VAL A 49 60.18 14.43 36.41
N LEU A 50 59.06 14.26 37.11
CA LEU A 50 57.72 14.53 36.63
C LEU A 50 57.14 15.72 37.39
N ALA A 51 56.42 16.59 36.69
CA ALA A 51 55.66 17.66 37.33
C ALA A 51 54.55 17.05 38.19
N ALA A 52 54.37 17.58 39.40
CA ALA A 52 53.40 17.09 40.36
C ALA A 52 52.73 18.25 41.10
N ALA A 53 51.52 18.03 41.59
CA ALA A 53 50.83 18.96 42.50
C ALA A 53 51.00 18.47 43.94
N SER A 54 51.39 19.37 44.84
CA SER A 54 51.55 19.07 46.26
C SER A 54 50.20 19.09 46.95
N SER A 55 49.85 18.01 47.66
CA SER A 55 48.62 17.95 48.46
C SER A 55 48.74 18.70 49.79
N VAL A 56 49.88 19.34 50.07
CA VAL A 56 50.09 20.16 51.27
C VAL A 56 49.91 21.64 50.96
N THR A 57 50.37 22.09 49.80
CA THR A 57 50.28 23.50 49.37
C THR A 57 49.14 23.74 48.38
N GLY A 58 48.69 22.70 47.66
CA GLY A 58 47.72 22.82 46.57
C GLY A 58 48.33 23.30 45.24
N GLU A 59 49.63 23.62 45.23
CA GLU A 59 50.35 24.20 44.08
C GLU A 59 51.30 23.17 43.42
N THR A 60 51.93 23.56 42.32
CA THR A 60 52.95 22.73 41.66
C THR A 60 54.17 22.57 42.56
N VAL A 61 54.69 21.35 42.65
CA VAL A 61 55.85 20.99 43.48
C VAL A 61 57.08 21.78 43.05
N GLY A 62 57.61 22.61 43.96
CA GLY A 62 58.83 23.39 43.82
C GLY A 62 60.10 22.67 44.31
N GLU A 63 61.26 23.35 44.26
CA GLU A 63 62.55 22.74 44.58
C GLU A 63 62.74 22.36 46.07
N ALA A 64 62.00 23.00 46.98
CA ALA A 64 62.08 22.78 48.43
C ALA A 64 60.98 21.86 48.97
N ASP A 65 60.09 21.35 48.12
CA ASP A 65 58.96 20.48 48.52
C ASP A 65 59.44 19.06 48.83
N TRP A 66 59.03 18.04 48.04
CA TRP A 66 59.26 16.60 48.29
C TRP A 66 60.72 16.19 48.52
N THR A 67 61.65 17.11 48.28
CA THR A 67 63.09 17.00 48.39
C THR A 67 63.64 17.29 49.80
N THR A 68 62.81 17.70 50.76
CA THR A 68 63.25 18.06 52.11
C THR A 68 62.57 17.21 53.20
N PRO A 69 63.27 16.85 54.29
CA PRO A 69 62.67 16.20 55.44
C PRO A 69 61.53 17.02 56.05
N SER A 70 61.71 18.35 56.11
CA SER A 70 60.75 19.28 56.68
C SER A 70 59.40 19.27 55.95
N TYR A 71 59.39 19.05 54.62
CA TYR A 71 58.16 18.86 53.87
C TYR A 71 57.34 17.68 54.38
N TRP A 72 57.97 16.51 54.59
CA TRP A 72 57.26 15.30 55.01
C TRP A 72 56.75 15.38 56.45
N VAL A 73 57.52 16.03 57.33
CA VAL A 73 57.09 16.37 58.70
C VAL A 73 55.88 17.30 58.67
N GLN A 74 55.86 18.27 57.74
CA GLN A 74 54.69 19.11 57.54
C GLN A 74 53.51 18.35 56.93
N GLN A 75 53.75 17.44 55.98
CA GLN A 75 52.73 16.67 55.27
C GLN A 75 51.89 15.81 56.23
N VAL A 76 52.53 15.17 57.21
CA VAL A 76 51.81 14.33 58.18
C VAL A 76 50.96 15.15 59.15
N ARG A 77 51.32 16.42 59.38
CA ARG A 77 50.67 17.36 60.32
C ARG A 77 49.62 18.26 59.68
N ARG A 78 49.84 18.74 58.46
CA ARG A 78 49.01 19.71 57.73
C ARG A 78 47.83 19.03 57.04
N PRO A 79 46.72 19.75 56.79
CA PRO A 79 45.59 19.23 56.01
C PRO A 79 45.99 18.79 54.60
N VAL A 80 45.33 17.76 54.08
CA VAL A 80 45.47 17.33 52.68
C VAL A 80 44.54 18.17 51.80
N LEU A 81 45.11 19.10 51.04
CA LEU A 81 44.42 19.99 50.11
C LEU A 81 44.11 19.30 48.77
N PHE A 82 43.41 18.16 48.82
CA PHE A 82 43.20 17.29 47.65
C PHE A 82 42.47 18.01 46.50
N ARG A 83 41.41 18.78 46.80
CA ARG A 83 40.65 19.52 45.78
C ARG A 83 41.53 20.53 45.05
N ASP A 84 42.36 21.26 45.79
CA ASP A 84 43.18 22.33 45.23
C ASP A 84 44.34 21.72 44.41
N ALA A 85 44.94 20.63 44.90
CA ALA A 85 45.93 19.86 44.14
C ALA A 85 45.34 19.24 42.86
N LEU A 86 44.09 18.75 42.89
CA LEU A 86 43.38 18.25 41.72
C LEU A 86 43.17 19.37 40.69
N ALA A 87 42.73 20.55 41.11
CA ALA A 87 42.55 21.71 40.23
C ALA A 87 43.87 22.15 39.58
N THR A 88 44.98 22.14 40.33
CA THR A 88 46.32 22.39 39.79
C THR A 88 46.74 21.31 38.79
N ALA A 89 46.46 20.03 39.08
CA ALA A 89 46.79 18.92 38.21
C ALA A 89 46.03 18.98 36.87
N THR A 90 44.71 19.19 36.89
CA THR A 90 43.89 19.22 35.68
C THR A 90 43.95 20.55 34.94
N GLY A 91 44.19 21.65 35.65
CA GLY A 91 44.35 22.99 35.10
C GLY A 91 45.79 23.27 34.66
N SER A 92 46.64 23.69 35.60
CA SER A 92 48.00 24.17 35.31
C SER A 92 48.94 23.09 34.75
N LEU A 93 48.81 21.84 35.21
CA LEU A 93 49.62 20.72 34.71
C LEU A 93 48.96 19.97 33.53
N GLY A 94 47.72 20.33 33.17
CA GLY A 94 47.03 19.81 31.98
C GLY A 94 46.69 18.32 32.01
N ALA A 95 46.53 17.71 33.18
CA ALA A 95 46.16 16.31 33.31
C ALA A 95 44.73 16.06 32.81
N GLY A 96 44.59 15.56 31.58
CA GLY A 96 43.28 15.26 30.97
C GLY A 96 42.70 13.88 31.33
N ARG A 97 43.42 13.05 32.09
CA ARG A 97 43.00 11.70 32.52
C ARG A 97 43.66 11.39 33.86
N LEU A 98 42.93 10.73 34.77
CA LEU A 98 43.41 10.44 36.12
C LEU A 98 43.39 8.94 36.39
N LEU A 99 44.49 8.42 36.93
CA LEU A 99 44.60 7.02 37.35
C LEU A 99 44.87 6.98 38.85
N GLU A 100 43.94 6.40 39.61
CA GLU A 100 44.10 6.15 41.03
C GLU A 100 44.92 4.88 41.26
N ILE A 101 46.09 5.06 41.89
CA ILE A 101 46.95 3.98 42.35
C ILE A 101 46.69 3.78 43.84
N GLY A 102 45.70 2.93 44.14
CA GLY A 102 45.30 2.61 45.50
C GLY A 102 44.55 1.28 45.53
N PRO A 103 44.38 0.67 46.71
CA PRO A 103 43.76 -0.66 46.85
C PRO A 103 42.23 -0.69 46.58
N ASP A 104 41.59 0.48 46.45
CA ASP A 104 40.16 0.65 46.18
C ASP A 104 39.92 2.06 45.58
N PRO A 105 38.84 2.31 44.81
CA PRO A 105 38.63 3.55 44.07
C PRO A 105 38.01 4.66 44.95
N VAL A 106 38.72 5.08 46.00
CA VAL A 106 38.22 6.08 46.96
C VAL A 106 38.31 7.48 46.35
N LEU A 107 39.44 7.82 45.73
CA LEU A 107 39.71 9.14 45.18
C LEU A 107 38.99 9.35 43.85
N SER A 108 38.87 8.31 43.03
CA SER A 108 38.15 8.36 41.76
C SER A 108 36.69 8.77 41.95
N GLY A 109 36.06 8.34 43.05
CA GLY A 109 34.69 8.75 43.42
C GLY A 109 34.56 10.17 43.98
N LEU A 110 35.68 10.86 44.26
CA LEU A 110 35.72 12.26 44.68
C LEU A 110 35.98 13.23 43.52
N VAL A 111 36.33 12.71 42.35
CA VAL A 111 36.54 13.49 41.12
C VAL A 111 35.21 13.64 40.38
N ASP A 112 34.87 14.86 39.97
CA ASP A 112 33.76 15.07 39.04
C ASP A 112 34.15 14.54 37.64
N PRO A 113 33.41 13.59 37.06
CA PRO A 113 33.69 13.07 35.71
C PRO A 113 33.76 14.15 34.62
N ALA A 114 33.14 15.32 34.82
CA ALA A 114 33.24 16.45 33.91
C ALA A 114 34.60 17.16 33.96
N THR A 115 35.36 17.00 35.05
CA THR A 115 36.70 17.60 35.20
C THR A 115 37.76 16.79 34.46
N ALA A 116 37.80 15.48 34.71
CA ALA A 116 38.63 14.53 33.97
C ALA A 116 38.11 13.11 34.22
N PRO A 117 38.15 12.22 33.21
CA PRO A 117 37.86 10.81 33.43
C PRO A 117 38.87 10.19 34.40
N SER A 118 38.36 9.53 35.44
CA SER A 118 39.13 8.84 36.48
C SER A 118 38.98 7.32 36.38
N PHE A 119 40.09 6.61 36.58
CA PHE A 119 40.20 5.15 36.53
C PHE A 119 40.90 4.66 37.78
N SER A 120 40.68 3.40 38.17
CA SER A 120 41.35 2.80 39.32
C SER A 120 41.99 1.48 38.93
N VAL A 121 43.19 1.22 39.46
CA VAL A 121 43.96 0.00 39.15
C VAL A 121 43.59 -1.19 40.03
N LEU A 122 42.93 -0.99 41.16
CA LEU A 122 42.50 -2.06 42.06
C LEU A 122 41.12 -1.77 42.66
N ARG A 123 40.40 -2.83 42.97
CA ARG A 123 39.09 -2.76 43.61
C ARG A 123 38.91 -3.93 44.56
N LYS A 124 38.42 -3.66 45.76
CA LYS A 124 38.17 -4.69 46.76
C LYS A 124 37.19 -5.75 46.23
N GLY A 125 37.56 -7.02 46.37
CA GLY A 125 36.75 -8.16 45.94
C GLY A 125 36.82 -8.49 44.45
N ARG A 126 37.80 -7.94 43.72
CA ARG A 126 38.09 -8.28 42.32
C ARG A 126 39.52 -8.79 42.17
N LEU A 127 39.77 -9.55 41.10
CA LEU A 127 41.11 -10.03 40.77
C LEU A 127 42.02 -8.84 40.40
N GLU A 128 43.20 -8.78 41.03
CA GLU A 128 44.12 -7.65 40.91
C GLU A 128 44.61 -7.48 39.46
N ALA A 129 45.04 -8.57 38.82
CA ALA A 129 45.52 -8.55 37.44
C ALA A 129 44.43 -8.09 36.45
N GLU A 130 43.19 -8.56 36.63
CA GLU A 130 42.06 -8.19 35.78
C GLU A 130 41.72 -6.70 35.93
N THR A 131 41.68 -6.20 37.18
CA THR A 131 41.34 -4.81 37.46
C THR A 131 42.42 -3.85 36.94
N LEU A 132 43.69 -4.22 37.10
CA LEU A 132 44.83 -3.47 36.57
C LEU A 132 44.79 -3.40 35.04
N LEU A 133 44.63 -4.55 34.37
CA LEU A 133 44.57 -4.62 32.91
C LEU A 133 43.35 -3.90 32.35
N THR A 134 42.21 -3.97 33.03
CA THR A 134 41.00 -3.23 32.66
C THR A 134 41.22 -1.72 32.75
N GLY A 135 41.79 -1.22 33.86
CA GLY A 135 42.09 0.21 34.00
C GLY A 135 43.09 0.72 32.95
N LEU A 136 44.11 -0.08 32.61
CA LEU A 136 45.05 0.24 31.53
C LEU A 136 44.38 0.21 30.14
N ALA A 137 43.48 -0.73 29.89
CA ALA A 137 42.72 -0.81 28.65
C ALA A 137 41.77 0.39 28.50
N GLU A 138 41.08 0.80 29.57
CA GLU A 138 40.21 1.98 29.58
C GLU A 138 41.00 3.26 29.30
N LEU A 139 42.18 3.42 29.89
CA LEU A 139 43.10 4.51 29.57
C LEU A 139 43.52 4.49 28.09
N PHE A 140 43.87 3.32 27.56
CA PHE A 140 44.28 3.14 26.16
C PHE A 140 43.16 3.52 25.18
N VAL A 141 41.94 3.03 25.40
CA VAL A 141 40.76 3.35 24.57
C VAL A 141 40.44 4.85 24.59
N ARG A 142 40.74 5.53 25.72
CA ARG A 142 40.57 6.97 25.85
C ARG A 142 41.73 7.78 25.26
N GLY A 143 42.72 7.12 24.66
CA GLY A 143 43.82 7.73 23.92
C GLY A 143 45.11 7.91 24.72
N ALA A 144 45.28 7.22 25.86
CA ALA A 144 46.57 7.12 26.53
C ALA A 144 47.49 6.15 25.78
N ARG A 145 48.79 6.43 25.75
CA ARG A 145 49.78 5.50 25.18
C ARG A 145 50.11 4.46 26.25
N VAL A 146 49.85 3.20 25.93
CA VAL A 146 50.24 2.04 26.75
C VAL A 146 51.19 1.20 25.93
N ASP A 147 52.36 0.90 26.48
CA ASP A 147 53.31 -0.03 25.87
C ASP A 147 52.89 -1.47 26.15
N TRP A 148 51.99 -1.97 25.31
CA TRP A 148 51.54 -3.36 25.38
C TRP A 148 52.68 -4.35 25.10
N ALA A 149 53.75 -3.95 24.41
CA ALA A 149 54.86 -4.86 24.14
C ALA A 149 55.61 -5.19 25.44
N ALA A 150 55.83 -4.19 26.30
CA ALA A 150 56.44 -4.37 27.61
C ALA A 150 55.61 -5.31 28.52
N LEU A 151 54.29 -5.28 28.42
CA LEU A 151 53.41 -6.18 29.19
C LEU A 151 53.59 -7.66 28.77
N PHE A 152 53.79 -7.91 27.47
CA PHE A 152 53.84 -9.25 26.91
C PHE A 152 55.28 -9.79 26.75
N GLU A 153 56.30 -9.01 27.11
CA GLU A 153 57.70 -9.43 27.05
C GLU A 153 57.93 -10.70 27.89
N GLY A 154 58.59 -11.71 27.31
CA GLY A 154 58.85 -12.99 27.96
C GLY A 154 57.64 -13.95 28.09
N SER A 155 56.41 -13.54 27.73
CA SER A 155 55.20 -14.38 27.85
C SER A 155 54.99 -15.37 26.69
N GLY A 156 55.73 -15.21 25.59
CA GLY A 156 55.52 -15.98 24.35
C GLY A 156 54.29 -15.56 23.53
N ALA A 157 53.57 -14.50 23.93
CA ALA A 157 52.43 -13.98 23.19
C ALA A 157 52.82 -13.52 21.77
N ARG A 158 51.95 -13.80 20.80
CA ARG A 158 52.14 -13.42 19.39
C ARG A 158 51.06 -12.43 18.98
N ARG A 159 51.44 -11.36 18.29
CA ARG A 159 50.47 -10.45 17.66
C ARG A 159 49.81 -11.18 16.49
N VAL A 160 48.49 -11.25 16.51
CA VAL A 160 47.68 -11.73 15.39
C VAL A 160 47.11 -10.52 14.67
N ALA A 161 47.29 -10.46 13.35
CA ALA A 161 46.65 -9.43 12.53
C ALA A 161 45.15 -9.75 12.45
N LEU A 162 44.32 -8.91 13.08
CA LEU A 162 42.89 -8.92 12.84
C LEU A 162 42.59 -8.15 11.53
N PRO A 163 41.57 -8.53 10.74
CA PRO A 163 41.20 -7.79 9.54
C PRO A 163 40.97 -6.31 9.86
N THR A 164 41.69 -5.41 9.18
CA THR A 164 41.71 -3.96 9.45
C THR A 164 40.48 -3.23 8.91
N TYR A 165 39.28 -3.81 8.97
CA TYR A 165 38.08 -3.12 8.50
C TYR A 165 37.56 -2.15 9.57
N ALA A 166 38.20 -0.98 9.66
CA ALA A 166 37.71 0.17 10.39
C ALA A 166 37.78 1.40 9.47
N PHE A 167 36.62 1.93 9.11
CA PHE A 167 36.42 3.09 8.23
C PHE A 167 37.48 4.19 8.39
N GLN A 168 38.12 4.58 7.29
CA GLN A 168 38.86 5.85 7.18
C GLN A 168 37.88 7.02 7.44
N ARG A 169 38.14 7.83 8.46
CA ARG A 169 37.26 8.94 8.91
C ARG A 169 37.41 10.24 8.12
N GLN A 170 38.10 10.22 6.97
CA GLN A 170 38.02 11.28 5.98
C GLN A 170 36.95 10.91 4.96
N ARG A 171 35.90 11.73 4.86
CA ARG A 171 34.88 11.61 3.81
C ARG A 171 35.51 12.04 2.48
N TYR A 172 36.05 11.08 1.75
CA TYR A 172 36.20 11.19 0.31
C TYR A 172 34.96 10.57 -0.33
N TRP A 173 33.90 11.37 -0.50
CA TRP A 173 32.88 10.97 -1.47
C TRP A 173 33.53 11.12 -2.83
N LEU A 174 33.72 10.02 -3.56
CA LEU A 174 33.48 10.09 -4.99
C LEU A 174 32.03 10.54 -5.07
N GLU A 175 31.78 11.83 -5.32
CA GLU A 175 30.48 12.22 -5.84
C GLU A 175 30.27 11.29 -7.02
N PRO A 176 29.24 10.43 -7.01
CA PRO A 176 28.98 9.62 -8.16
C PRO A 176 28.73 10.63 -9.27
N SER A 177 29.69 10.75 -10.19
CA SER A 177 29.48 11.39 -11.47
C SER A 177 28.13 10.88 -11.96
N ARG A 178 27.26 11.78 -12.42
CA ARG A 178 25.97 11.48 -13.09
C ARG A 178 26.15 10.43 -14.19
N ALA A 179 26.30 9.20 -13.79
CA ALA A 179 26.42 8.04 -14.62
C ALA A 179 25.36 7.12 -14.05
N ALA A 180 24.17 7.19 -14.65
CA ALA A 180 23.40 5.97 -14.84
C ALA A 180 24.40 4.84 -15.11
N ALA A 181 24.37 3.77 -14.31
CA ALA A 181 25.19 2.59 -14.54
C ALA A 181 25.27 2.34 -16.04
N ASP A 182 26.49 2.33 -16.60
CA ASP A 182 26.76 2.42 -18.05
C ASP A 182 25.77 1.56 -18.84
N ALA A 183 24.69 2.18 -19.33
CA ALA A 183 23.58 1.49 -19.98
C ALA A 183 24.11 0.65 -21.15
N ARG A 184 25.18 1.13 -21.79
CA ARG A 184 25.88 0.46 -22.88
C ARG A 184 26.56 -0.83 -22.44
N GLY A 185 27.07 -0.91 -21.20
CA GLY A 185 27.63 -2.12 -20.60
C GLY A 185 26.61 -3.25 -20.38
N LEU A 186 25.31 -2.89 -20.34
CA LEU A 186 24.19 -3.83 -20.29
C LEU A 186 23.51 -4.02 -21.67
N GLY A 187 24.09 -3.47 -22.74
CA GLY A 187 23.53 -3.52 -24.09
C GLY A 187 22.32 -2.59 -24.32
N LEU A 188 22.08 -1.63 -23.43
CA LEU A 188 20.97 -0.67 -23.48
C LEU A 188 21.44 0.70 -23.98
N ALA A 189 20.54 1.46 -24.59
CA ALA A 189 20.83 2.84 -24.99
C ALA A 189 20.63 3.79 -23.79
N PRO A 190 21.58 4.70 -23.49
CA PRO A 190 21.37 5.73 -22.48
C PRO A 190 20.24 6.66 -22.90
N ALA A 191 19.40 7.06 -21.95
CA ALA A 191 18.26 7.91 -22.25
C ALA A 191 18.59 9.41 -22.33
N GLU A 192 19.81 9.85 -22.00
CA GLU A 192 20.28 11.26 -22.12
C GLU A 192 19.32 12.32 -21.54
N HIS A 193 18.66 12.04 -20.42
CA HIS A 193 17.79 12.99 -19.69
C HIS A 193 17.97 12.81 -18.17
N PRO A 194 17.97 13.89 -17.34
CA PRO A 194 18.27 13.78 -15.91
C PRO A 194 17.38 12.81 -15.12
N LEU A 195 16.11 12.65 -15.53
CA LEU A 195 15.16 11.73 -14.89
C LEU A 195 15.03 10.37 -15.58
N LEU A 196 15.78 10.09 -16.65
CA LEU A 196 15.73 8.81 -17.38
C LEU A 196 17.11 8.16 -17.42
N GLY A 197 17.16 6.86 -17.12
CA GLY A 197 18.42 6.10 -17.14
C GLY A 197 18.70 5.49 -18.51
N ALA A 198 17.81 4.61 -18.95
CA ALA A 198 17.98 3.83 -20.19
C ALA A 198 16.67 3.69 -20.95
N ALA A 199 16.77 3.52 -22.27
CA ALA A 199 15.66 3.24 -23.16
C ALA A 199 15.96 1.97 -23.98
N VAL A 200 14.93 1.14 -24.18
CA VAL A 200 15.00 -0.08 -24.97
C VAL A 200 13.71 -0.28 -25.74
N THR A 201 13.82 -0.61 -27.03
CA THR A 201 12.67 -1.10 -27.80
C THR A 201 12.59 -2.60 -27.63
N VAL A 202 11.44 -3.09 -27.17
CA VAL A 202 11.21 -4.52 -26.93
C VAL A 202 11.14 -5.24 -28.28
N ALA A 203 12.01 -6.22 -28.47
CA ALA A 203 12.05 -7.01 -29.69
C ALA A 203 10.73 -7.75 -29.92
N GLY A 204 10.13 -7.56 -31.10
CA GLY A 204 8.90 -8.25 -31.50
C GLY A 204 7.59 -7.55 -31.10
N SER A 205 7.61 -6.38 -30.46
CA SER A 205 6.37 -5.67 -30.06
C SER A 205 6.37 -4.15 -30.27
N ASP A 206 7.40 -3.57 -30.90
CA ASP A 206 7.60 -2.12 -31.11
C ASP A 206 7.35 -1.24 -29.86
N THR A 207 7.36 -1.86 -28.69
CA THR A 207 7.08 -1.22 -27.41
C THR A 207 8.34 -0.54 -26.93
N LEU A 208 8.26 0.75 -26.62
CA LEU A 208 9.37 1.47 -26.01
C LEU A 208 9.27 1.33 -24.50
N LEU A 209 10.30 0.77 -23.88
CA LEU A 209 10.47 0.67 -22.44
C LEU A 209 11.59 1.61 -22.00
N LEU A 210 11.28 2.56 -21.11
CA LEU A 210 12.27 3.39 -20.43
C LEU A 210 12.35 2.98 -18.97
N THR A 211 13.56 3.06 -18.41
CA THR A 211 13.81 2.76 -17.01
C THR A 211 14.58 3.88 -16.35
N SER A 212 14.28 4.13 -15.09
CA SER A 212 14.97 5.14 -14.28
C SER A 212 14.96 4.75 -12.81
N ARG A 213 15.70 5.52 -12.02
CA ARG A 213 15.68 5.48 -10.56
C ARG A 213 15.55 6.90 -10.02
N LEU A 214 14.47 7.17 -9.29
CA LEU A 214 14.22 8.45 -8.64
C LEU A 214 14.62 8.36 -7.17
N SER A 215 15.47 9.29 -6.72
CA SER A 215 15.82 9.39 -5.30
C SER A 215 16.22 10.80 -4.92
N VAL A 216 15.97 11.18 -3.67
CA VAL A 216 16.43 12.47 -3.12
C VAL A 216 17.97 12.58 -3.11
N ARG A 217 18.70 11.46 -3.19
CA ARG A 217 20.17 11.47 -3.28
C ARG A 217 20.69 11.85 -4.67
N THR A 218 19.99 11.41 -5.73
CA THR A 218 20.37 11.69 -7.13
C THR A 218 19.72 12.96 -7.66
N HIS A 219 18.56 13.33 -7.10
CA HIS A 219 17.76 14.48 -7.47
C HIS A 219 17.36 15.25 -6.19
N PRO A 220 18.30 16.01 -5.58
CA PRO A 220 18.08 16.65 -4.28
C PRO A 220 16.86 17.58 -4.23
N TRP A 221 16.52 18.21 -5.35
CA TRP A 221 15.35 19.07 -5.46
C TRP A 221 14.04 18.34 -5.14
N LEU A 222 13.94 17.02 -5.37
CA LEU A 222 12.72 16.26 -5.03
C LEU A 222 12.40 16.32 -3.54
N ALA A 223 13.41 16.47 -2.66
CA ALA A 223 13.21 16.58 -1.21
C ALA A 223 12.42 17.84 -0.81
N ASP A 224 12.38 18.86 -1.67
CA ASP A 224 11.67 20.11 -1.43
C ASP A 224 10.18 20.05 -1.79
N HIS A 225 9.67 18.92 -2.29
CA HIS A 225 8.24 18.74 -2.57
C HIS A 225 7.59 17.81 -1.54
N VAL A 226 7.13 18.39 -0.43
CA VAL A 226 6.55 17.64 0.69
C VAL A 226 5.04 17.84 0.77
N VAL A 227 4.29 16.74 0.77
CA VAL A 227 2.83 16.74 0.93
C VAL A 227 2.45 15.94 2.16
N ALA A 228 1.69 16.53 3.08
CA ALA A 228 1.28 15.96 4.36
C ALA A 228 2.44 15.26 5.12
N GLY A 229 3.63 15.86 5.09
CA GLY A 229 4.84 15.35 5.76
C GLY A 229 5.65 14.29 4.98
N ASN A 230 5.25 13.92 3.77
CA ASN A 230 5.94 12.93 2.93
C ASN A 230 6.59 13.59 1.70
N VAL A 231 7.78 13.14 1.29
CA VAL A 231 8.40 13.56 0.03
C VAL A 231 7.67 12.88 -1.13
N VAL A 232 6.98 13.67 -1.96
CA VAL A 232 6.16 13.16 -3.06
C VAL A 232 6.75 13.65 -4.37
N VAL A 233 6.91 12.76 -5.36
CA VAL A 233 7.28 13.16 -6.72
C VAL A 233 6.14 14.02 -7.30
N PRO A 234 6.40 15.27 -7.73
CA PRO A 234 5.35 16.18 -8.19
C PRO A 234 4.71 15.69 -9.49
N GLY A 235 3.43 16.03 -9.69
CA GLY A 235 2.71 15.71 -10.94
C GLY A 235 3.42 16.22 -12.19
N THR A 236 4.08 17.37 -12.10
CA THR A 236 4.87 17.98 -13.18
C THR A 236 6.08 17.13 -13.59
N ALA A 237 6.64 16.32 -12.69
CA ALA A 237 7.72 15.39 -13.05
C ALA A 237 7.19 14.21 -13.90
N PHE A 238 5.96 13.77 -13.67
CA PHE A 238 5.32 12.76 -14.53
C PHE A 238 5.01 13.31 -15.92
N VAL A 239 4.62 14.59 -16.03
CA VAL A 239 4.43 15.27 -17.33
C VAL A 239 5.75 15.33 -18.11
N GLU A 240 6.85 15.73 -17.47
CA GLU A 240 8.19 15.72 -18.11
C GLU A 240 8.56 14.30 -18.56
N LEU A 241 8.42 13.29 -17.69
CA LEU A 241 8.72 11.89 -18.05
C LEU A 241 7.87 11.40 -19.23
N ALA A 242 6.59 11.76 -19.26
CA ALA A 242 5.67 11.35 -20.31
C ALA A 242 6.00 12.01 -21.66
N LEU A 243 6.28 13.31 -21.68
CA LEU A 243 6.67 14.02 -22.90
C LEU A 243 8.04 13.56 -23.41
N GLN A 244 9.01 13.31 -22.54
CA GLN A 244 10.30 12.72 -22.94
C GLN A 244 10.17 11.30 -23.51
N ALA A 245 9.22 10.51 -23.00
CA ALA A 245 8.90 9.21 -23.58
C ALA A 245 8.19 9.37 -24.94
N GLY A 246 7.31 10.37 -25.07
CA GLY A 246 6.64 10.75 -26.30
C GLY A 246 7.62 11.15 -27.41
N ASP A 247 8.56 12.06 -27.14
CA ASP A 247 9.56 12.50 -28.11
C ASP A 247 10.35 11.32 -28.71
N ARG A 248 10.66 10.31 -27.89
CA ARG A 248 11.37 9.08 -28.32
C ARG A 248 10.49 8.12 -29.11
N ALA A 249 9.18 8.18 -28.89
CA ALA A 249 8.19 7.42 -29.65
C ALA A 249 7.68 8.18 -30.90
N GLY A 250 8.18 9.40 -31.14
CA GLY A 250 7.72 10.27 -32.24
C GLY A 250 6.36 10.91 -31.98
N CYS A 251 6.00 11.18 -30.73
CA CYS A 251 4.75 11.83 -30.34
C CYS A 251 5.05 13.13 -29.57
N GLY A 252 4.73 14.29 -30.16
CA GLY A 252 5.04 15.59 -29.57
C GLY A 252 4.01 16.12 -28.55
N ARG A 253 2.88 15.42 -28.34
CA ARG A 253 1.81 15.87 -27.44
C ARG A 253 1.31 14.76 -26.52
N LEU A 254 1.11 15.15 -25.27
CA LEU A 254 0.41 14.36 -24.26
C LEU A 254 -1.08 14.68 -24.33
N ALA A 255 -1.84 13.85 -25.05
CA ALA A 255 -3.28 13.98 -25.19
C ALA A 255 -3.98 13.90 -23.82
N GLU A 256 -3.57 12.93 -23.01
CA GLU A 256 -4.07 12.74 -21.65
C GLU A 256 -3.00 12.11 -20.74
N LEU A 257 -2.93 12.53 -19.48
CA LEU A 257 -2.21 11.86 -18.41
C LEU A 257 -3.03 11.88 -17.12
N THR A 258 -3.51 10.72 -16.70
CA THR A 258 -4.16 10.50 -15.41
C THR A 258 -3.13 10.04 -14.38
N LEU A 259 -3.00 10.77 -13.27
CA LEU A 259 -2.19 10.39 -12.11
C LEU A 259 -3.03 9.49 -11.18
N GLN A 260 -2.64 8.23 -11.07
CA GLN A 260 -3.41 7.18 -10.38
C GLN A 260 -3.03 7.06 -8.90
N ALA A 261 -1.74 7.19 -8.59
CA ALA A 261 -1.21 7.06 -7.25
C ALA A 261 0.00 7.98 -7.03
N PRO A 262 0.10 8.69 -5.88
CA PRO A 262 1.30 9.45 -5.54
C PRO A 262 2.52 8.52 -5.44
N LEU A 263 3.66 8.95 -5.98
CA LEU A 263 4.95 8.28 -5.76
C LEU A 263 5.67 8.94 -4.59
N VAL A 264 5.66 8.27 -3.43
CA VAL A 264 6.36 8.72 -2.23
C VAL A 264 7.80 8.21 -2.28
N LEU A 265 8.77 9.10 -2.03
CA LEU A 265 10.18 8.73 -1.92
C LEU A 265 10.57 8.63 -0.45
N PRO A 266 11.25 7.54 -0.03
CA PRO A 266 11.77 7.46 1.32
C PRO A 266 12.91 8.48 1.52
N PRO A 267 13.13 8.96 2.76
CA PRO A 267 14.27 9.83 3.07
C PRO A 267 15.62 9.21 2.69
N ASP A 268 15.72 7.89 2.89
CA ASP A 268 16.85 7.05 2.52
C ASP A 268 16.40 6.00 1.50
N GLY A 269 16.99 5.99 0.31
CA GLY A 269 16.63 5.04 -0.77
C GLY A 269 16.09 5.75 -2.00
N GLY A 270 15.26 5.06 -2.77
CA GLY A 270 14.67 5.57 -4.01
C GLY A 270 13.61 4.61 -4.55
N ALA A 271 13.07 4.95 -5.70
CA ALA A 271 12.16 4.09 -6.45
C ALA A 271 12.70 3.86 -7.85
N THR A 272 12.70 2.61 -8.28
CA THR A 272 12.87 2.27 -9.68
C THR A 272 11.58 2.59 -10.43
N VAL A 273 11.69 3.24 -11.58
CA VAL A 273 10.59 3.67 -12.43
C VAL A 273 10.69 2.98 -13.78
N GLN A 274 9.57 2.46 -14.28
CA GLN A 274 9.43 1.93 -15.64
C GLN A 274 8.35 2.70 -16.38
N ILE A 275 8.65 3.06 -17.62
CA ILE A 275 7.73 3.76 -18.52
C ILE A 275 7.58 2.92 -19.76
N THR A 276 6.35 2.54 -20.10
CA THR A 276 6.06 1.80 -21.33
C THR A 276 5.25 2.67 -22.27
N VAL A 277 5.68 2.77 -23.52
CA VAL A 277 4.90 3.32 -24.62
C VAL A 277 4.60 2.18 -25.58
N GLU A 278 3.34 1.80 -25.65
CA GLU A 278 2.86 0.73 -26.52
C GLU A 278 2.73 1.22 -27.95
N PRO A 279 2.89 0.33 -28.95
CA PRO A 279 2.52 0.68 -30.32
C PRO A 279 1.03 1.03 -30.41
N PRO A 280 0.61 1.75 -31.46
CA PRO A 280 -0.79 2.03 -31.64
C PRO A 280 -1.59 0.75 -31.80
N ALA A 281 -2.84 0.74 -31.32
CA ALA A 281 -3.67 -0.46 -31.31
C ALA A 281 -4.04 -0.97 -32.71
N THR A 282 -4.01 -0.08 -33.70
CA THR A 282 -4.32 -0.31 -35.12
C THR A 282 -3.53 0.69 -35.97
N ASP A 283 -3.21 0.35 -37.22
CA ASP A 283 -2.47 1.24 -38.15
C ASP A 283 -3.18 2.58 -38.42
N ASP A 284 -4.50 2.65 -38.23
CA ASP A 284 -5.33 3.85 -38.46
C ASP A 284 -5.41 4.83 -37.26
N VAL A 285 -4.87 4.46 -36.09
CA VAL A 285 -4.89 5.29 -34.88
C VAL A 285 -3.46 5.73 -34.58
N GLU A 286 -3.16 7.03 -34.64
CA GLU A 286 -1.81 7.53 -34.36
C GLU A 286 -1.49 7.64 -32.85
N ALA A 287 -2.49 7.45 -31.98
CA ALA A 287 -2.33 7.59 -30.53
C ALA A 287 -1.68 6.35 -29.89
N ARG A 288 -0.68 6.58 -29.04
CA ARG A 288 0.07 5.55 -28.32
C ARG A 288 -0.28 5.57 -26.83
N THR A 289 -0.43 4.38 -26.24
CA THR A 289 -0.71 4.27 -24.80
C THR A 289 0.59 4.34 -24.00
N LEU A 290 0.63 5.21 -22.98
CA LEU A 290 1.72 5.37 -22.04
C LEU A 290 1.33 4.90 -20.64
N ARG A 291 2.23 4.19 -19.95
CA ARG A 291 2.08 3.83 -18.54
C ARG A 291 3.38 4.07 -17.77
N ILE A 292 3.26 4.63 -16.57
CA ILE A 292 4.38 4.87 -15.65
C ILE A 292 4.17 4.04 -14.40
N TYR A 293 5.08 3.12 -14.19
CA TYR A 293 5.14 2.22 -13.04
C TYR A 293 6.31 2.56 -12.15
N ALA A 294 6.19 2.33 -10.85
CA ALA A 294 7.31 2.42 -9.93
C ALA A 294 7.27 1.34 -8.86
N ARG A 295 8.44 1.10 -8.28
CA ARG A 295 8.66 0.17 -7.18
C ARG A 295 9.81 0.67 -6.29
N PRO A 296 9.74 0.55 -4.96
CA PRO A 296 10.86 0.88 -4.08
C PRO A 296 12.13 0.10 -4.43
N ASP A 297 13.31 0.69 -4.20
CA ASP A 297 14.59 0.04 -4.53
C ASP A 297 14.89 -1.21 -3.70
N ASP A 298 14.38 -1.27 -2.48
CA ASP A 298 14.53 -2.39 -1.54
C ASP A 298 13.44 -3.45 -1.71
N ALA A 299 12.55 -3.27 -2.69
CA ALA A 299 11.51 -4.22 -3.00
C ALA A 299 12.07 -5.58 -3.40
N ALA A 300 11.44 -6.64 -2.90
CA ALA A 300 11.75 -8.00 -3.33
C ALA A 300 11.50 -8.15 -4.85
N PRO A 301 12.25 -9.03 -5.56
CA PRO A 301 12.14 -9.14 -7.02
C PRO A 301 10.73 -9.40 -7.55
N ASP A 302 9.93 -10.13 -6.78
CA ASP A 302 8.55 -10.56 -7.05
C ASP A 302 7.49 -9.53 -6.61
N GLN A 303 7.88 -8.45 -5.93
CA GLN A 303 6.93 -7.40 -5.54
C GLN A 303 6.36 -6.73 -6.80
N PRO A 304 5.01 -6.62 -6.91
CA PRO A 304 4.36 -6.06 -8.09
C PRO A 304 4.69 -4.59 -8.26
N TRP A 305 4.65 -4.14 -9.51
CA TRP A 305 4.80 -2.74 -9.87
C TRP A 305 3.51 -1.97 -9.59
N THR A 306 3.63 -0.78 -9.02
CA THR A 306 2.49 0.13 -8.84
C THR A 306 2.37 1.03 -10.06
N ALA A 307 1.18 1.10 -10.67
CA ALA A 307 0.90 2.08 -11.72
C ALA A 307 0.66 3.46 -11.07
N HIS A 308 1.51 4.42 -11.39
CA HIS A 308 1.44 5.79 -10.86
C HIS A 308 0.78 6.75 -11.85
N ALA A 309 0.96 6.52 -13.15
CA ALA A 309 0.28 7.30 -14.18
C ALA A 309 -0.05 6.45 -15.41
N THR A 310 -1.13 6.80 -16.10
CA THR A 310 -1.51 6.23 -17.40
C THR A 310 -1.95 7.36 -18.31
N GLY A 311 -1.57 7.31 -19.58
CA GLY A 311 -1.84 8.38 -20.52
C GLY A 311 -1.89 7.93 -21.98
N LEU A 312 -2.21 8.89 -22.85
CA LEU A 312 -2.23 8.77 -24.30
C LEU A 312 -1.33 9.86 -24.89
N LEU A 313 -0.49 9.44 -25.84
CA LEU A 313 0.43 10.30 -26.60
C LEU A 313 -0.04 10.36 -28.05
N ASP A 314 0.05 11.52 -28.69
CA ASP A 314 -0.22 11.69 -30.12
C ASP A 314 0.75 12.69 -30.77
N ASP A 315 0.70 12.80 -32.10
CA ASP A 315 1.59 13.67 -32.88
C ASP A 315 0.97 15.05 -33.22
N ALA A 316 -0.18 15.39 -32.62
CA ALA A 316 -0.93 16.60 -32.94
C ALA A 316 -0.36 17.86 -32.23
N ALA A 317 0.96 17.99 -32.17
CA ALA A 317 1.64 19.16 -31.59
C ALA A 317 1.57 20.37 -32.54
N THR A 318 0.41 21.04 -32.63
CA THR A 318 0.34 22.37 -33.25
C THR A 318 0.96 23.41 -32.32
N THR A 319 1.98 24.13 -32.77
CA THR A 319 2.51 25.30 -32.04
C THR A 319 1.41 26.35 -31.90
N PRO A 320 0.94 26.67 -30.69
CA PRO A 320 -0.12 27.64 -30.51
C PRO A 320 0.40 29.05 -30.81
N PRO A 321 -0.48 29.97 -31.27
CA PRO A 321 -0.10 31.35 -31.48
C PRO A 321 0.41 31.98 -30.18
N ALA A 322 1.46 32.79 -30.28
CA ALA A 322 2.03 33.46 -29.11
C ALA A 322 0.96 34.33 -28.41
N ALA A 323 0.77 34.13 -27.11
CA ALA A 323 -0.13 34.94 -26.30
C ALA A 323 0.46 36.38 -26.19
N PRO A 324 -0.18 37.41 -26.78
CA PRO A 324 0.38 38.77 -26.81
C PRO A 324 0.63 39.35 -25.41
N GLU A 325 -0.20 38.94 -24.45
CA GLU A 325 -0.19 39.38 -23.06
C GLU A 325 1.04 38.91 -22.28
N LEU A 326 1.71 37.82 -22.71
CA LEU A 326 2.94 37.33 -22.07
C LEU A 326 4.20 38.04 -22.59
N ARG A 327 4.10 38.83 -23.68
CA ARG A 327 5.19 39.64 -24.24
C ARG A 327 5.33 41.01 -23.57
N ALA A 328 4.21 41.63 -23.19
CA ALA A 328 4.19 42.92 -22.50
C ALA A 328 4.21 42.69 -20.98
N TRP A 329 5.28 43.12 -20.29
CA TRP A 329 5.45 42.84 -18.86
C TRP A 329 5.99 44.05 -18.07
N PRO A 330 5.44 44.37 -16.88
CA PRO A 330 4.26 43.76 -16.25
C PRO A 330 2.98 43.91 -17.11
N PRO A 331 2.01 43.00 -16.97
CA PRO A 331 0.84 42.95 -17.85
C PRO A 331 -0.04 44.21 -17.69
N ALA A 332 -0.32 44.89 -18.80
CA ALA A 332 -1.06 46.15 -18.80
C ALA A 332 -2.51 45.95 -18.37
N GLY A 333 -2.98 46.74 -17.39
CA GLY A 333 -4.35 46.69 -16.89
C GLY A 333 -4.65 45.56 -15.89
N ALA A 334 -3.67 44.71 -15.58
CA ALA A 334 -3.80 43.65 -14.58
C ALA A 334 -3.43 44.14 -13.17
N ARG A 335 -4.09 43.61 -12.13
CA ARG A 335 -3.84 43.97 -10.73
C ARG A 335 -2.92 42.95 -10.07
N GLU A 336 -1.78 43.39 -9.57
CA GLU A 336 -0.84 42.55 -8.82
C GLU A 336 -1.46 42.03 -7.52
N LEU A 337 -1.20 40.77 -7.19
CA LEU A 337 -1.63 40.11 -5.97
C LEU A 337 -0.50 40.11 -4.94
N ASP A 338 -0.87 40.31 -3.68
CA ASP A 338 0.03 40.14 -2.56
C ASP A 338 0.28 38.64 -2.30
N LEU A 339 1.55 38.25 -2.22
CA LEU A 339 1.99 36.89 -1.99
C LEU A 339 2.43 36.66 -0.53
N ASP A 340 2.33 37.66 0.33
CA ASP A 340 2.68 37.55 1.74
C ASP A 340 1.86 36.42 2.42
N GLY A 341 2.58 35.56 3.15
CA GLY A 341 2.00 34.41 3.85
C GLY A 341 1.51 33.26 2.95
N LEU A 342 1.79 33.29 1.63
CA LEU A 342 1.32 32.26 0.69
C LEU A 342 1.81 30.86 1.08
N TYR A 343 3.10 30.70 1.34
CA TYR A 343 3.69 29.39 1.64
C TYR A 343 3.28 28.89 3.03
N GLU A 344 2.97 29.78 3.97
CA GLU A 344 2.37 29.44 5.26
C GLU A 344 0.96 28.86 5.09
N ARG A 345 0.13 29.46 4.21
CA ARG A 345 -1.21 28.93 3.89
C ARG A 345 -1.13 27.58 3.18
N LEU A 346 -0.20 27.44 2.23
CA LEU A 346 0.09 26.16 1.57
C LEU A 346 0.50 25.11 2.61
N HIS A 347 1.40 25.44 3.54
CA HIS A 347 1.83 24.54 4.60
C HIS A 347 0.64 24.09 5.49
N GLN A 348 -0.25 25.02 5.87
CA GLN A 348 -1.47 24.71 6.63
C GLN A 348 -2.44 23.79 5.88
N SER A 349 -2.48 23.87 4.54
CA SER A 349 -3.25 22.95 3.71
C SER A 349 -2.60 21.57 3.53
N GLY A 350 -1.36 21.39 4.01
CA GLY A 350 -0.58 20.16 3.88
C GLY A 350 0.50 20.20 2.79
N LEU A 351 0.68 21.31 2.07
CA LEU A 351 1.67 21.48 1.00
C LEU A 351 2.90 22.24 1.53
N SER A 352 3.98 21.52 1.79
CA SER A 352 5.22 22.07 2.35
C SER A 352 6.31 22.12 1.28
N TYR A 353 6.50 23.28 0.68
CA TYR A 353 7.53 23.48 -0.36
C TYR A 353 8.85 23.96 0.26
N GLY A 354 9.95 23.31 -0.10
CA GLY A 354 11.32 23.74 0.19
C GLY A 354 11.85 24.73 -0.86
N PRO A 355 13.10 25.21 -0.72
CA PRO A 355 13.63 26.33 -1.51
C PRO A 355 13.51 26.18 -3.03
N THR A 356 13.69 24.97 -3.57
CA THR A 356 13.68 24.74 -5.03
C THR A 356 12.29 24.91 -5.66
N PHE A 357 11.23 24.68 -4.89
CA PHE A 357 9.83 24.83 -5.35
C PHE A 357 9.25 26.21 -5.06
N ARG A 358 9.99 27.10 -4.39
CA ARG A 358 9.55 28.47 -4.09
C ARG A 358 9.95 29.46 -5.18
N GLY A 359 9.73 29.10 -6.45
CA GLY A 359 10.09 29.91 -7.62
C GLY A 359 9.08 30.98 -8.01
N LEU A 360 7.88 30.99 -7.41
CA LEU A 360 6.84 31.97 -7.71
C LEU A 360 7.30 33.37 -7.32
N SER A 361 7.46 34.25 -8.30
CA SER A 361 8.00 35.60 -8.10
C SER A 361 6.91 36.65 -7.96
N ARG A 362 5.96 36.68 -8.91
CA ARG A 362 4.89 37.68 -8.95
C ARG A 362 3.64 37.12 -9.61
N VAL A 363 2.47 37.57 -9.17
CA VAL A 363 1.16 37.16 -9.72
C VAL A 363 0.27 38.38 -9.93
N TRP A 364 -0.44 38.41 -11.05
CA TRP A 364 -1.42 39.42 -11.40
C TRP A 364 -2.77 38.76 -11.73
N THR A 365 -3.84 39.53 -11.55
CA THR A 365 -5.21 39.17 -11.97
C THR A 365 -5.64 40.02 -13.15
N SER A 366 -6.19 39.38 -14.18
CA SER A 366 -6.80 40.04 -15.34
C SER A 366 -8.14 39.36 -15.63
N GLY A 367 -9.24 39.98 -15.19
CA GLY A 367 -10.54 39.29 -15.15
C GLY A 367 -10.47 38.02 -14.30
N ASP A 368 -10.88 36.89 -14.87
CA ASP A 368 -10.80 35.57 -14.24
C ASP A 368 -9.45 34.88 -14.45
N ASP A 369 -8.49 35.45 -15.17
CA ASP A 369 -7.19 34.84 -15.40
C ASP A 369 -6.15 35.22 -14.32
N LEU A 370 -5.21 34.32 -14.09
CA LEU A 370 -3.97 34.60 -13.35
C LEU A 370 -2.80 34.69 -14.32
N LEU A 371 -2.04 35.78 -14.22
CA LEU A 371 -0.79 35.98 -14.94
C LEU A 371 0.35 35.83 -13.94
N VAL A 372 1.31 34.98 -14.24
CA VAL A 372 2.32 34.52 -13.27
C VAL A 372 3.71 34.74 -13.84
N GLU A 373 4.64 35.23 -13.02
CA GLU A 373 6.08 35.15 -13.27
C GLU A 373 6.72 34.24 -12.24
N ALA A 374 7.49 33.26 -12.71
CA ALA A 374 8.22 32.31 -11.88
C ALA A 374 9.65 32.12 -12.41
N ALA A 375 10.59 31.90 -11.51
CA ALA A 375 12.00 31.67 -11.81
C ALA A 375 12.52 30.47 -11.04
N LEU A 376 13.40 29.68 -11.67
CA LEU A 376 14.01 28.51 -11.03
C LEU A 376 15.11 28.98 -10.04
N PRO A 377 14.99 28.70 -8.73
CA PRO A 377 15.93 29.20 -7.71
C PRO A 377 17.38 28.66 -7.86
N GLU A 378 18.36 29.37 -7.29
CA GLU A 378 19.81 29.18 -7.52
C GLU A 378 20.44 27.78 -7.24
N PRO A 379 19.87 26.81 -6.49
CA PRO A 379 20.43 25.46 -6.52
C PRO A 379 20.09 24.65 -7.79
N ALA A 380 19.05 25.02 -8.54
CA ALA A 380 18.56 24.26 -9.71
C ALA A 380 18.72 24.99 -11.06
N THR A 381 19.07 26.29 -11.06
CA THR A 381 19.20 27.11 -12.29
C THR A 381 20.16 26.50 -13.32
N GLY A 382 21.23 25.84 -12.89
CA GLY A 382 22.21 25.16 -13.76
C GLY A 382 21.67 23.88 -14.45
N GLU A 383 20.52 23.38 -14.04
CA GLU A 383 19.89 22.17 -14.61
C GLU A 383 18.79 22.49 -15.62
N ALA A 384 18.34 23.74 -15.73
CA ALA A 384 17.18 24.12 -16.53
C ALA A 384 17.25 23.61 -17.98
N THR A 385 18.41 23.73 -18.62
CA THR A 385 18.65 23.32 -20.02
C THR A 385 18.57 21.82 -20.28
N ALA A 386 18.58 21.00 -19.23
CA ALA A 386 18.50 19.54 -19.34
C ALA A 386 17.06 19.00 -19.30
N PHE A 387 16.07 19.89 -19.11
CA PHE A 387 14.65 19.56 -19.07
C PHE A 387 13.88 20.27 -20.19
N GLY A 388 12.75 19.70 -20.60
CA GLY A 388 11.80 20.43 -21.44
C GLY A 388 11.29 21.67 -20.71
N LEU A 389 10.70 21.45 -19.54
CA LEU A 389 10.43 22.50 -18.56
C LEU A 389 10.66 21.93 -17.17
N HIS A 390 11.60 22.50 -16.41
CA HIS A 390 11.98 21.95 -15.11
C HIS A 390 10.75 21.72 -14.22
N PRO A 391 10.50 20.51 -13.67
CA PRO A 391 9.28 20.19 -12.95
C PRO A 391 8.97 21.13 -11.78
N ALA A 392 10.00 21.54 -11.03
CA ALA A 392 9.84 22.51 -9.93
C ALA A 392 9.40 23.90 -10.42
N LEU A 393 9.83 24.33 -11.62
CA LEU A 393 9.44 25.62 -12.19
C LEU A 393 7.98 25.60 -12.65
N LEU A 394 7.56 24.53 -13.34
CA LEU A 394 6.16 24.35 -13.72
C LEU A 394 5.26 24.25 -12.47
N ASP A 395 5.71 23.55 -11.43
CA ASP A 395 4.96 23.42 -10.19
C ASP A 395 4.83 24.77 -9.45
N SER A 396 5.89 25.58 -9.40
CA SER A 396 5.82 26.95 -8.87
C SER A 396 4.77 27.81 -9.57
N VAL A 397 4.54 27.63 -10.88
CA VAL A 397 3.45 28.34 -11.59
C VAL A 397 2.08 27.96 -11.02
N LEU A 398 1.87 26.69 -10.65
CA LEU A 398 0.62 26.19 -10.08
C LEU A 398 0.34 26.76 -8.69
N HIS A 399 1.36 27.20 -7.95
CA HIS A 399 1.19 27.78 -6.60
C HIS A 399 0.33 29.05 -6.62
N ALA A 400 0.26 29.74 -7.77
CA ALA A 400 -0.64 30.88 -7.95
C ALA A 400 -2.11 30.52 -7.74
N LEU A 401 -2.51 29.26 -7.97
CA LEU A 401 -3.89 28.79 -7.79
C LEU A 401 -4.33 28.78 -6.31
N ALA A 402 -3.38 28.74 -5.37
CA ALA A 402 -3.68 28.87 -3.94
C ALA A 402 -4.22 30.26 -3.57
N SER A 403 -4.09 31.27 -4.45
CA SER A 403 -4.77 32.57 -4.29
C SER A 403 -6.29 32.50 -4.51
N ARG A 404 -6.80 31.38 -5.03
CA ARG A 404 -8.23 31.16 -5.35
C ARG A 404 -8.89 30.04 -4.54
N ALA A 405 -8.10 29.23 -3.81
CA ALA A 405 -8.62 28.13 -3.01
C ALA A 405 -9.42 28.66 -1.79
N GLY A 406 -10.55 28.04 -1.51
CA GLY A 406 -11.36 28.36 -0.32
C GLY A 406 -10.75 27.80 0.96
N GLU A 407 -10.96 28.45 2.10
CA GLU A 407 -10.53 27.93 3.40
C GLU A 407 -11.12 26.52 3.65
N GLY A 408 -10.27 25.55 3.99
CA GLY A 408 -10.69 24.20 4.40
C GLY A 408 -10.69 23.10 3.32
N GLN A 409 -10.23 23.36 2.09
CA GLN A 409 -10.28 22.37 0.98
C GLN A 409 -9.14 21.32 0.98
N GLY A 410 -8.19 21.36 1.92
CA GLY A 410 -7.04 20.44 1.96
C GLY A 410 -6.01 20.64 0.84
N ALA A 411 -5.01 19.76 0.74
CA ALA A 411 -3.95 19.84 -0.26
C ALA A 411 -4.49 19.44 -1.65
N LEU A 412 -4.60 20.41 -2.56
CA LEU A 412 -4.96 20.17 -3.96
C LEU A 412 -3.70 19.79 -4.77
N LEU A 413 -3.75 18.65 -5.46
CA LEU A 413 -2.68 18.16 -6.33
C LEU A 413 -3.19 17.95 -7.77
N PRO A 414 -2.32 18.06 -8.78
CA PRO A 414 -2.62 17.62 -10.15
C PRO A 414 -3.17 16.19 -10.19
N PHE A 415 -4.24 15.99 -10.95
CA PHE A 415 -4.87 14.68 -11.15
C PHE A 415 -4.92 14.27 -12.62
N LEU A 416 -5.40 15.16 -13.49
CA LEU A 416 -5.56 14.90 -14.92
C LEU A 416 -4.95 16.05 -15.72
N TRP A 417 -4.08 15.72 -16.67
CA TRP A 417 -3.53 16.64 -17.65
C TRP A 417 -4.07 16.28 -19.02
N SER A 418 -4.52 17.25 -19.80
CA SER A 418 -4.99 17.05 -21.17
C SER A 418 -4.37 18.07 -22.10
N GLY A 419 -3.97 17.61 -23.28
CA GLY A 419 -3.37 18.43 -24.33
C GLY A 419 -2.11 19.16 -23.88
N ALA A 420 -1.19 18.48 -23.18
CA ALA A 420 0.07 19.07 -22.75
C ALA A 420 1.15 18.91 -23.82
N ALA A 421 1.89 19.98 -24.14
CA ALA A 421 3.01 19.96 -25.07
C ALA A 421 4.09 20.98 -24.68
N PHE A 422 5.36 20.62 -24.91
CA PHE A 422 6.52 21.51 -24.73
C PHE A 422 7.10 21.93 -26.08
N HIS A 423 7.43 23.20 -26.25
CA HIS A 423 7.86 23.79 -27.52
C HIS A 423 9.31 24.27 -27.50
N THR A 424 9.79 24.75 -26.36
CA THR A 424 11.14 25.27 -26.19
C THR A 424 11.74 24.71 -24.90
N VAL A 425 12.97 24.21 -24.95
CA VAL A 425 13.66 23.62 -23.79
C VAL A 425 14.49 24.65 -23.03
N GLY A 426 14.67 24.46 -21.73
CA GLY A 426 15.70 25.18 -20.98
C GLY A 426 15.35 26.55 -20.39
N ALA A 427 14.07 26.92 -20.31
CA ALA A 427 13.68 28.19 -19.69
C ALA A 427 13.96 28.19 -18.18
N GLY A 428 14.81 29.12 -17.70
CA GLY A 428 15.06 29.34 -16.27
C GLY A 428 14.09 30.35 -15.62
N VAL A 429 13.38 31.13 -16.44
CA VAL A 429 12.34 32.08 -16.03
C VAL A 429 11.18 31.95 -16.99
N VAL A 430 9.97 31.86 -16.46
CA VAL A 430 8.73 31.73 -17.25
C VAL A 430 7.70 32.75 -16.84
N ARG A 431 6.87 33.12 -17.82
CA ARG A 431 5.61 33.83 -17.64
C ARG A 431 4.47 32.91 -18.05
N ALA A 432 3.42 32.82 -17.24
CA ALA A 432 2.30 31.94 -17.53
C ALA A 432 0.95 32.64 -17.39
N ARG A 433 -0.02 32.21 -18.19
CA ARG A 433 -1.44 32.53 -18.04
C ARG A 433 -2.18 31.26 -17.61
N LEU A 434 -2.92 31.35 -16.52
CA LEU A 434 -3.80 30.28 -16.01
C LEU A 434 -5.24 30.76 -16.16
N THR A 435 -6.01 30.02 -16.96
CA THR A 435 -7.41 30.36 -17.28
C THR A 435 -8.35 29.32 -16.70
N PRO A 436 -9.30 29.69 -15.82
CA PRO A 436 -10.26 28.74 -15.27
C PRO A 436 -11.21 28.22 -16.35
N ARG A 437 -11.46 26.91 -16.32
CA ARG A 437 -12.42 26.20 -17.20
C ARG A 437 -13.57 25.55 -16.40
N GLY A 438 -13.45 25.53 -15.07
CA GLY A 438 -14.41 24.97 -14.13
C GLY A 438 -14.00 25.32 -12.69
N SER A 439 -14.62 24.67 -11.68
CA SER A 439 -14.30 24.92 -10.27
C SER A 439 -12.92 24.43 -9.83
N ASP A 440 -12.38 23.41 -10.50
CA ASP A 440 -11.14 22.69 -10.18
C ASP A 440 -10.26 22.45 -11.41
N THR A 441 -10.57 23.12 -12.53
CA THR A 441 -10.00 22.84 -13.86
C THR A 441 -9.45 24.12 -14.49
N TYR A 442 -8.22 24.07 -15.02
CA TYR A 442 -7.50 25.22 -15.56
C TYR A 442 -6.76 24.91 -16.87
N ALA A 443 -6.76 25.85 -17.82
CA ALA A 443 -5.87 25.83 -18.98
C ALA A 443 -4.60 26.65 -18.68
N LEU A 444 -3.44 26.24 -19.21
CA LEU A 444 -2.16 26.91 -19.00
C LEU A 444 -1.49 27.26 -20.33
N HIS A 445 -1.02 28.50 -20.43
CA HIS A 445 -0.09 28.93 -21.48
C HIS A 445 1.17 29.47 -20.82
N VAL A 446 2.32 28.83 -21.07
CA VAL A 446 3.62 29.17 -20.49
C VAL A 446 4.54 29.68 -21.58
N ALA A 447 5.20 30.80 -21.32
CA ALA A 447 6.17 31.43 -22.18
C ALA A 447 7.46 31.76 -21.41
N ASP A 448 8.55 32.01 -22.12
CA ASP A 448 9.80 32.47 -21.51
C ASP A 448 9.73 33.97 -21.13
N ALA A 449 10.84 34.51 -20.61
CA ALA A 449 10.95 35.93 -20.25
C ALA A 449 10.76 36.91 -21.43
N THR A 450 10.84 36.45 -22.67
CA THR A 450 10.59 37.24 -23.89
C THR A 450 9.14 37.12 -24.39
N GLY A 451 8.37 36.17 -23.85
CA GLY A 451 7.02 35.84 -24.29
C GLY A 451 6.99 34.85 -25.46
N ALA A 452 8.07 34.10 -25.69
CA ALA A 452 8.08 32.99 -26.63
C ALA A 452 7.45 31.73 -25.99
N PRO A 453 6.59 30.96 -26.69
CA PRO A 453 5.93 29.79 -26.12
C PRO A 453 6.92 28.72 -25.61
N VAL A 454 6.69 28.25 -24.40
CA VAL A 454 7.47 27.18 -23.74
C VAL A 454 6.62 25.93 -23.57
N ALA A 455 5.41 26.07 -23.04
CA ALA A 455 4.48 24.95 -22.83
C ALA A 455 3.02 25.38 -22.94
N VAL A 456 2.16 24.47 -23.35
CA VAL A 456 0.70 24.62 -23.26
C VAL A 456 0.10 23.39 -22.61
N VAL A 457 -0.97 23.60 -21.84
CA VAL A 457 -1.82 22.56 -21.28
C VAL A 457 -3.26 23.00 -21.49
N ASP A 458 -4.01 22.25 -22.30
CA ASP A 458 -5.40 22.58 -22.61
C ASP A 458 -6.31 22.51 -21.37
N SER A 459 -6.06 21.52 -20.52
CA SER A 459 -6.81 21.32 -19.27
C SER A 459 -5.97 20.61 -18.21
N LEU A 460 -5.99 21.16 -16.98
CA LEU A 460 -5.42 20.59 -15.77
C LEU A 460 -6.52 20.53 -14.70
N VAL A 461 -6.84 19.31 -14.24
CA VAL A 461 -7.77 19.08 -13.12
C VAL A 461 -6.98 18.87 -11.84
N LEU A 462 -7.34 19.60 -10.78
CA LEU A 462 -6.78 19.49 -9.43
C LEU A 462 -7.74 18.73 -8.50
N ARG A 463 -7.20 17.93 -7.58
CA ARG A 463 -8.01 17.21 -6.59
C ARG A 463 -7.40 17.23 -5.18
N PRO A 464 -8.23 17.20 -4.13
CA PRO A 464 -7.73 17.10 -2.76
C PRO A 464 -7.15 15.71 -2.49
N VAL A 465 -6.03 15.66 -1.77
CA VAL A 465 -5.40 14.42 -1.29
C VAL A 465 -5.37 14.38 0.22
N SER A 466 -5.74 13.24 0.82
CA SER A 466 -5.74 13.07 2.27
C SER A 466 -4.39 12.55 2.79
N ALA A 467 -4.03 12.89 4.03
CA ALA A 467 -2.83 12.36 4.69
C ALA A 467 -2.85 10.83 4.83
N ALA A 468 -4.04 10.22 4.94
CA ALA A 468 -4.21 8.78 5.00
C ALA A 468 -3.81 8.09 3.68
N ASP A 469 -4.06 8.73 2.54
CA ASP A 469 -3.69 8.19 1.22
C ASP A 469 -2.18 8.21 1.00
N LEU A 470 -1.52 9.26 1.46
CA LEU A 470 -0.07 9.39 1.40
C LEU A 470 0.64 8.44 2.36
N THR A 471 0.09 8.21 3.56
CA THR A 471 0.61 7.23 4.51
C THR A 471 0.54 5.81 3.94
N ARG A 472 -0.57 5.47 3.26
CA ARG A 472 -0.74 4.18 2.57
C ARG A 472 0.25 4.02 1.40
N ALA A 473 0.53 5.10 0.67
CA ALA A 473 1.54 5.10 -0.39
C ALA A 473 2.98 4.98 0.16
N ALA A 474 3.28 5.62 1.29
CA ALA A 474 4.60 5.61 1.93
C ALA A 474 4.96 4.26 2.58
N THR A 475 3.97 3.58 3.17
CA THR A 475 4.14 2.30 3.86
C THR A 475 4.02 1.09 2.93
N GLY A 476 3.63 1.32 1.67
CA GLY A 476 3.20 0.29 0.74
C GLY A 476 1.85 -0.33 1.16
N PRO A 477 1.09 -0.95 0.24
CA PRO A 477 -0.17 -1.60 0.60
C PRO A 477 -0.02 -2.80 1.56
N ASP A 478 1.18 -3.30 1.83
CA ASP A 478 1.38 -4.74 1.93
C ASP A 478 2.06 -5.25 3.21
N GLY A 479 1.72 -4.70 4.38
CA GLY A 479 2.17 -5.25 5.66
C GLY A 479 1.35 -6.45 6.18
N LEU A 480 0.13 -6.64 5.64
CA LEU A 480 -0.83 -7.64 6.14
C LEU A 480 -0.88 -8.86 5.23
N PHE A 481 -0.84 -10.04 5.85
CA PHE A 481 -0.92 -11.33 5.16
C PHE A 481 -2.04 -12.17 5.77
N ARG A 482 -2.68 -13.01 4.95
CA ARG A 482 -3.62 -14.06 5.39
C ARG A 482 -3.12 -15.43 4.93
N LEU A 483 -3.57 -16.48 5.62
CA LEU A 483 -3.39 -17.85 5.15
C LEU A 483 -4.45 -18.16 4.09
N ASP A 484 -4.04 -18.76 2.99
CA ASP A 484 -4.92 -19.31 1.96
C ASP A 484 -4.62 -20.79 1.77
N TRP A 485 -5.65 -21.57 1.43
CA TRP A 485 -5.51 -23.00 1.16
C TRP A 485 -5.69 -23.23 -0.33
N VAL A 486 -4.61 -23.61 -1.01
CA VAL A 486 -4.63 -23.87 -2.45
C VAL A 486 -4.54 -25.37 -2.70
N PRO A 487 -5.14 -25.87 -3.79
CA PRO A 487 -4.98 -27.27 -4.18
C PRO A 487 -3.49 -27.62 -4.31
N ALA A 488 -3.08 -28.76 -3.74
CA ALA A 488 -1.72 -29.24 -3.88
C ALA A 488 -1.42 -29.51 -5.36
N PRO A 489 -0.28 -29.04 -5.91
CA PRO A 489 0.07 -29.25 -7.32
C PRO A 489 0.00 -30.74 -7.70
N ALA A 490 -0.53 -31.06 -8.88
CA ALA A 490 -0.56 -32.45 -9.34
C ALA A 490 0.86 -33.03 -9.40
N THR A 491 1.07 -34.21 -8.81
CA THR A 491 2.35 -34.93 -8.87
C THR A 491 2.49 -35.59 -10.24
N ASP A 492 2.77 -34.81 -11.28
CA ASP A 492 3.21 -35.34 -12.58
C ASP A 492 4.68 -35.78 -12.45
N ARG A 493 4.91 -36.96 -11.85
CA ARG A 493 6.21 -37.65 -11.97
C ARG A 493 6.20 -38.53 -13.22
N PRO A 494 7.09 -38.30 -14.21
CA PRO A 494 7.29 -39.26 -15.29
C PRO A 494 7.77 -40.60 -14.71
N GLU A 495 7.24 -41.71 -15.24
CA GLU A 495 7.50 -43.09 -14.77
C GLU A 495 8.99 -43.49 -14.71
N THR A 496 9.87 -42.73 -15.37
CA THR A 496 11.30 -43.01 -15.52
C THR A 496 12.17 -42.53 -14.34
N ALA A 497 11.66 -41.75 -13.39
CA ALA A 497 12.42 -41.23 -12.25
C ALA A 497 12.30 -42.12 -10.97
N ARG A 498 12.02 -43.42 -11.12
CA ARG A 498 11.65 -44.36 -10.03
C ARG A 498 12.80 -45.18 -9.42
N THR A 499 14.06 -44.71 -9.44
CA THR A 499 15.24 -45.54 -9.09
C THR A 499 16.13 -44.96 -7.99
N GLY A 500 15.61 -44.13 -7.08
CA GLY A 500 16.34 -43.69 -5.88
C GLY A 500 16.10 -44.59 -4.66
N HIS A 501 17.09 -44.73 -3.78
CA HIS A 501 17.06 -45.57 -2.55
C HIS A 501 15.87 -45.27 -1.60
N ARG A 502 15.25 -44.07 -1.68
CA ARG A 502 14.03 -43.71 -0.95
C ARG A 502 12.72 -44.27 -1.56
N ASP A 503 12.65 -44.52 -2.87
CA ASP A 503 11.47 -45.08 -3.55
C ASP A 503 11.30 -46.60 -3.29
N GLU A 504 12.34 -47.27 -2.79
CA GLU A 504 12.29 -48.68 -2.35
C GLU A 504 11.62 -48.77 -0.97
N ILE A 505 11.96 -47.87 -0.04
CA ILE A 505 11.31 -47.75 1.29
C ILE A 505 9.84 -47.36 1.16
N ALA A 506 9.48 -46.47 0.24
CA ALA A 506 8.09 -46.08 -0.02
C ALA A 506 7.21 -47.21 -0.58
N ARG A 507 7.82 -48.20 -1.26
CA ARG A 507 7.10 -49.34 -1.86
C ARG A 507 7.00 -50.56 -0.94
N THR A 508 7.79 -50.62 0.14
CA THR A 508 7.81 -51.74 1.09
C THR A 508 7.62 -51.33 2.56
N GLY A 509 7.56 -50.04 2.86
CA GLY A 509 7.40 -49.49 4.21
C GLY A 509 5.94 -49.39 4.63
N HIS A 510 5.68 -49.64 5.92
CA HIS A 510 4.37 -49.46 6.54
C HIS A 510 4.33 -48.13 7.32
N TRP A 511 3.13 -47.63 7.57
CA TRP A 511 2.89 -46.52 8.50
C TRP A 511 2.70 -47.05 9.91
N ALA A 512 3.28 -46.37 10.90
CA ALA A 512 2.92 -46.59 12.30
C ALA A 512 1.88 -45.54 12.71
N VAL A 513 0.72 -45.96 13.22
CA VAL A 513 -0.33 -45.07 13.72
C VAL A 513 -0.38 -45.19 15.24
N VAL A 514 -0.15 -44.07 15.92
CA VAL A 514 -0.05 -43.99 17.38
C VAL A 514 -1.28 -43.26 17.93
N GLY A 515 -1.99 -43.90 18.85
CA GLY A 515 -3.25 -43.42 19.41
C GLY A 515 -4.50 -43.94 18.68
N ASP A 516 -5.67 -43.66 19.24
CA ASP A 516 -6.94 -44.21 18.75
C ASP A 516 -7.50 -43.36 17.61
N ARG A 517 -7.42 -43.87 16.37
CA ARG A 517 -8.15 -43.35 15.22
C ARG A 517 -8.86 -44.49 14.52
N ASP A 518 -9.95 -44.15 13.82
CA ASP A 518 -10.80 -45.10 13.12
C ASP A 518 -9.99 -46.07 12.24
N THR A 519 -9.78 -47.27 12.77
CA THR A 519 -8.98 -48.32 12.13
C THR A 519 -9.64 -48.82 10.86
N ALA A 520 -10.94 -48.58 10.66
CA ALA A 520 -11.65 -48.98 9.44
C ALA A 520 -11.21 -48.13 8.24
N ALA A 521 -11.15 -46.81 8.39
CA ALA A 521 -10.77 -45.91 7.30
C ALA A 521 -9.32 -46.12 6.82
N TRP A 522 -8.38 -46.37 7.74
CA TRP A 522 -7.01 -46.76 7.38
C TRP A 522 -6.97 -48.10 6.63
N ARG A 523 -7.73 -49.10 7.07
CA ARG A 523 -7.83 -50.40 6.37
C ARG A 523 -8.42 -50.26 4.96
N GLU A 524 -9.46 -49.45 4.80
CA GLU A 524 -10.11 -49.19 3.51
C GLU A 524 -9.26 -48.33 2.57
N SER A 525 -8.33 -47.53 3.11
CA SER A 525 -7.42 -46.72 2.30
C SER A 525 -6.47 -47.58 1.43
N GLY A 526 -6.14 -48.79 1.88
CA GLY A 526 -5.16 -49.67 1.25
C GLY A 526 -3.70 -49.35 1.59
N VAL A 527 -3.45 -48.38 2.48
CA VAL A 527 -2.11 -48.07 3.00
C VAL A 527 -1.71 -49.14 4.03
N PRO A 528 -0.52 -49.78 3.92
CA PRO A 528 -0.05 -50.72 4.94
C PRO A 528 0.20 -49.99 6.27
N THR A 529 -0.58 -50.28 7.32
CA THR A 529 -0.43 -49.67 8.65
C THR A 529 -0.21 -50.69 9.76
N ARG A 530 0.44 -50.25 10.85
CA ARG A 530 0.47 -50.91 12.16
C ARG A 530 0.04 -49.91 13.22
N HIS A 531 -0.68 -50.39 14.24
CA HIS A 531 -1.28 -49.54 15.26
C HIS A 531 -0.63 -49.80 16.62
N TYR A 532 -0.37 -48.72 17.35
CA TYR A 532 0.26 -48.72 18.68
C TYR A 532 -0.59 -47.84 19.62
N ALA A 533 -0.68 -48.23 20.90
CA ALA A 533 -1.53 -47.50 21.84
C ALA A 533 -0.94 -46.11 22.15
N ASP A 534 0.38 -46.05 22.33
CA ASP A 534 1.13 -44.82 22.56
C ASP A 534 2.53 -44.88 21.90
N LEU A 535 3.31 -43.81 22.08
CA LEU A 535 4.63 -43.70 21.48
C LEU A 535 5.65 -44.66 22.13
N ASP A 536 5.48 -44.99 23.41
CA ASP A 536 6.38 -45.90 24.12
C ASP A 536 6.23 -47.34 23.62
N ASP A 537 5.00 -47.76 23.32
CA ASP A 537 4.71 -49.05 22.68
C ASP A 537 5.38 -49.17 21.30
N LEU A 538 5.34 -48.10 20.49
CA LEU A 538 6.03 -48.06 19.21
C LEU A 538 7.55 -48.17 19.40
N ILE A 539 8.11 -47.39 20.33
CA ILE A 539 9.55 -47.41 20.62
C ILE A 539 9.99 -48.81 21.07
N ALA A 540 9.24 -49.44 21.98
CA ALA A 540 9.53 -50.78 22.48
C ALA A 540 9.48 -51.84 21.37
N ALA A 541 8.53 -51.74 20.45
CA ALA A 541 8.41 -52.66 19.32
C ALA A 541 9.57 -52.48 18.31
N MET A 542 9.96 -51.22 18.04
CA MET A 542 11.12 -50.91 17.22
C MET A 542 12.43 -51.41 17.87
N ASP A 543 12.58 -51.26 19.19
CA ASP A 543 13.74 -51.79 19.94
C ASP A 543 13.78 -53.32 19.96
N ALA A 544 12.62 -53.98 19.86
CA ALA A 544 12.51 -55.43 19.69
C ALA A 544 12.84 -55.93 18.27
N GLY A 545 13.21 -55.03 17.35
CA GLY A 545 13.66 -55.37 15.98
C GLY A 545 12.58 -55.27 14.91
N GLU A 546 11.47 -54.57 15.17
CA GLU A 546 10.47 -54.28 14.15
C GLU A 546 11.02 -53.36 13.04
N ALA A 547 10.53 -53.52 11.81
CA ALA A 547 10.99 -52.71 10.67
C ALA A 547 10.65 -51.22 10.88
N VAL A 548 11.56 -50.33 10.45
CA VAL A 548 11.34 -48.88 10.58
C VAL A 548 10.17 -48.44 9.69
N PRO A 549 9.17 -47.72 10.24
CA PRO A 549 8.04 -47.26 9.46
C PRO A 549 8.45 -46.13 8.50
N ALA A 550 7.71 -46.02 7.39
CA ALA A 550 7.91 -44.95 6.41
C ALA A 550 7.51 -43.58 6.97
N ALA A 551 6.52 -43.54 7.85
CA ALA A 551 6.09 -42.38 8.62
C ALA A 551 5.34 -42.82 9.89
N VAL A 552 5.32 -41.97 10.91
CA VAL A 552 4.56 -42.17 12.14
C VAL A 552 3.42 -41.16 12.20
N GLY A 553 2.17 -41.60 12.14
CA GLY A 553 0.99 -40.76 12.32
C GLY A 553 0.57 -40.74 13.80
N LEU A 554 0.75 -39.60 14.48
CA LEU A 554 0.36 -39.41 15.87
C LEU A 554 -0.99 -38.69 15.93
N VAL A 555 -2.01 -39.34 16.50
CA VAL A 555 -3.37 -38.80 16.59
C VAL A 555 -3.45 -37.75 17.69
N VAL A 556 -3.90 -36.54 17.34
CA VAL A 556 -4.19 -35.49 18.31
C VAL A 556 -5.64 -35.63 18.76
N ALA A 557 -5.85 -35.74 20.07
CA ALA A 557 -7.19 -35.86 20.63
C ALA A 557 -8.02 -34.59 20.37
N PRO A 558 -9.29 -34.71 19.96
CA PRO A 558 -10.18 -33.57 19.76
C PRO A 558 -10.49 -32.87 21.09
N ASN A 559 -10.99 -31.63 21.02
CA ASN A 559 -11.32 -30.87 22.21
C ASN A 559 -12.47 -31.51 23.02
N SER A 560 -12.16 -31.96 24.24
CA SER A 560 -13.13 -32.45 25.23
C SER A 560 -13.48 -31.43 26.32
N GLY A 561 -13.09 -30.15 26.15
CA GLY A 561 -13.28 -29.07 27.12
C GLY A 561 -12.00 -28.54 27.76
N GLU A 562 -10.86 -29.24 27.59
CA GLU A 562 -9.53 -28.85 28.10
C GLU A 562 -8.50 -28.78 26.97
N VAL A 563 -8.38 -27.61 26.32
CA VAL A 563 -7.52 -27.41 25.14
C VAL A 563 -6.02 -27.64 25.42
N LEU A 564 -5.56 -27.41 26.65
CA LEU A 564 -4.13 -27.45 26.98
C LEU A 564 -3.55 -28.87 27.12
N SER A 565 -4.34 -29.87 27.54
CA SER A 565 -3.82 -31.23 27.76
C SER A 565 -3.36 -31.88 26.44
N PRO A 566 -4.17 -31.92 25.37
CA PRO A 566 -3.74 -32.56 24.11
C PRO A 566 -2.51 -31.90 23.48
N VAL A 567 -2.37 -30.58 23.61
CA VAL A 567 -1.19 -29.83 23.11
C VAL A 567 0.05 -30.14 23.95
N ALA A 568 -0.09 -30.29 25.27
CA ALA A 568 1.02 -30.68 26.16
C ALA A 568 1.47 -32.12 25.92
N ASP A 569 0.52 -33.04 25.70
CA ASP A 569 0.81 -34.45 25.39
C ASP A 569 1.54 -34.57 24.04
N LEU A 570 1.09 -33.81 23.03
CA LEU A 570 1.79 -33.70 21.74
C LEU A 570 3.22 -33.17 21.89
N LEU A 571 3.43 -32.14 22.70
CA LEU A 571 4.78 -31.63 22.99
C LEU A 571 5.67 -32.71 23.64
N GLY A 572 5.12 -33.48 24.59
CA GLY A 572 5.82 -34.59 25.23
C GLY A 572 6.23 -35.68 24.23
N ALA A 573 5.32 -36.09 23.36
CA ALA A 573 5.56 -37.06 22.31
C ALA A 573 6.63 -36.57 21.30
N MET A 574 6.55 -35.31 20.85
CA MET A 574 7.53 -34.73 19.94
C MET A 574 8.93 -34.68 20.56
N ARG A 575 9.06 -34.27 21.83
CA ARG A 575 10.36 -34.25 22.52
C ARG A 575 10.96 -35.64 22.63
N THR A 576 10.15 -36.64 22.91
CA THR A 576 10.58 -38.05 22.99
C THR A 576 10.97 -38.60 21.61
N TRP A 577 10.23 -38.27 20.55
CA TRP A 577 10.61 -38.66 19.19
C TRP A 577 11.94 -38.02 18.75
N LEU A 578 12.12 -36.74 19.06
CA LEU A 578 13.28 -35.97 18.59
C LEU A 578 14.61 -36.42 19.25
N THR A 579 14.58 -37.04 20.43
CA THR A 579 15.79 -37.59 21.09
C THR A 579 16.34 -38.84 20.41
N HIS A 580 15.57 -39.50 19.54
CA HIS A 580 15.97 -40.74 18.87
C HIS A 580 16.54 -40.46 17.47
N GLU A 581 17.84 -40.14 17.39
CA GLU A 581 18.52 -39.82 16.13
C GLU A 581 18.51 -40.95 15.09
N ARG A 582 18.40 -42.20 15.55
CA ARG A 582 18.31 -43.41 14.71
C ARG A 582 17.12 -43.42 13.74
N TRP A 583 16.16 -42.53 13.91
CA TRP A 583 14.96 -42.41 13.07
C TRP A 583 14.80 -41.01 12.47
N ALA A 584 15.91 -40.29 12.28
CA ALA A 584 15.90 -38.94 11.72
C ALA A 584 15.24 -38.84 10.33
N ASP A 585 15.26 -39.93 9.55
CA ASP A 585 14.62 -40.02 8.24
C ASP A 585 13.13 -40.41 8.28
N THR A 586 12.57 -40.73 9.45
CA THR A 586 11.16 -41.08 9.62
C THR A 586 10.39 -39.88 10.17
N PRO A 587 9.48 -39.27 9.39
CA PRO A 587 8.68 -38.15 9.87
C PRO A 587 7.63 -38.57 10.89
N LEU A 588 7.51 -37.77 11.95
CA LEU A 588 6.35 -37.78 12.85
C LEU A 588 5.32 -36.78 12.33
N VAL A 589 4.15 -37.29 11.94
CA VAL A 589 3.03 -36.54 11.37
C VAL A 589 1.97 -36.36 12.45
N ALA A 590 1.75 -35.13 12.91
CA ALA A 590 0.64 -34.82 13.81
C ALA A 590 -0.68 -34.81 13.02
N LEU A 591 -1.59 -35.70 13.40
CA LEU A 591 -2.85 -35.95 12.73
C LEU A 591 -4.00 -35.28 13.48
N THR A 592 -4.62 -34.27 12.87
CA THR A 592 -5.77 -33.56 13.43
C THR A 592 -7.05 -33.80 12.61
N THR A 593 -8.20 -33.46 13.17
CA THR A 593 -9.51 -33.50 12.51
C THR A 593 -10.21 -32.15 12.73
N GLY A 594 -10.57 -31.45 11.66
CA GLY A 594 -11.30 -30.17 11.77
C GLY A 594 -10.50 -29.04 12.40
N ALA A 595 -9.16 -29.13 12.44
CA ALA A 595 -8.30 -28.10 13.04
C ALA A 595 -8.19 -26.83 12.18
N VAL A 596 -8.47 -26.94 10.88
CA VAL A 596 -8.36 -25.83 9.93
C VAL A 596 -9.62 -25.71 9.05
N ALA A 597 -10.02 -24.48 8.77
CA ALA A 597 -11.14 -24.17 7.88
C ALA A 597 -10.63 -23.93 6.45
N LEU A 598 -11.29 -24.55 5.45
CA LEU A 598 -11.05 -24.29 4.04
C LEU A 598 -12.11 -23.32 3.51
N HIS A 599 -11.69 -22.15 3.01
CA HIS A 599 -12.59 -21.07 2.56
C HIS A 599 -13.52 -21.47 1.38
N HIS A 600 -13.23 -22.59 0.72
CA HIS A 600 -13.96 -23.12 -0.44
C HIS A 600 -14.88 -24.30 -0.12
N ALA A 601 -14.83 -24.85 1.10
CA ALA A 601 -15.71 -25.95 1.50
C ALA A 601 -17.00 -25.38 2.11
N SER A 602 -18.14 -25.78 1.58
CA SER A 602 -19.46 -25.40 2.09
C SER A 602 -19.71 -26.03 3.47
N GLY A 603 -19.33 -25.32 4.54
CA GLY A 603 -19.58 -25.73 5.92
C GLY A 603 -19.04 -24.69 6.92
N THR A 604 -19.90 -24.23 7.82
CA THR A 604 -19.62 -23.20 8.84
C THR A 604 -19.31 -23.79 10.21
N ASP A 605 -18.51 -24.86 10.28
CA ASP A 605 -18.10 -25.40 11.57
C ASP A 605 -16.85 -24.68 12.07
N ALA A 606 -16.88 -24.24 13.33
CA ALA A 606 -15.74 -23.62 13.99
C ALA A 606 -14.58 -24.64 14.11
N PRO A 607 -13.31 -24.22 13.92
CA PRO A 607 -12.18 -25.13 14.03
C PRO A 607 -12.06 -25.77 15.42
N ASP A 608 -11.63 -27.03 15.47
CA ASP A 608 -11.27 -27.70 16.72
C ASP A 608 -10.10 -26.97 17.40
N LEU A 609 -10.32 -26.49 18.63
CA LEU A 609 -9.37 -25.63 19.33
C LEU A 609 -8.09 -26.37 19.75
N SER A 610 -8.19 -27.66 20.13
CA SER A 610 -7.02 -28.49 20.45
C SER A 610 -6.16 -28.71 19.21
N GLY A 611 -6.79 -29.04 18.08
CA GLY A 611 -6.17 -29.16 16.78
C GLY A 611 -5.51 -27.86 16.34
N ALA A 612 -6.21 -26.71 16.45
CA ALA A 612 -5.64 -25.41 16.10
C ALA A 612 -4.40 -25.07 16.95
N GLY A 613 -4.42 -25.42 18.25
CA GLY A 613 -3.26 -25.31 19.14
C GLY A 613 -2.08 -26.20 18.72
N ALA A 614 -2.36 -27.45 18.34
CA ALA A 614 -1.36 -28.39 17.81
C ALA A 614 -0.71 -27.87 16.53
N TRP A 615 -1.49 -27.26 15.62
CA TRP A 615 -0.98 -26.64 14.41
C TRP A 615 0.02 -25.51 14.71
N GLY A 616 -0.24 -24.67 15.71
CA GLY A 616 0.69 -23.62 16.15
C GLY A 616 1.99 -24.17 16.73
N LEU A 617 1.89 -25.21 17.57
CA LEU A 617 3.04 -25.88 18.19
C LEU A 617 3.95 -26.54 17.12
N VAL A 618 3.37 -27.40 16.29
CA VAL A 618 4.14 -28.22 15.34
C VAL A 618 4.73 -27.35 14.23
N ARG A 619 4.04 -26.29 13.78
CA ARG A 619 4.59 -25.35 12.78
C ARG A 619 5.89 -24.69 13.26
N SER A 620 5.97 -24.33 14.54
CA SER A 620 7.20 -23.82 15.15
C SER A 620 8.30 -24.90 15.14
N ALA A 621 7.96 -26.12 15.57
CA ALA A 621 8.90 -27.23 15.64
C ALA A 621 9.42 -27.71 14.27
N ILE A 622 8.61 -27.63 13.21
CA ILE A 622 9.03 -27.89 11.82
C ILE A 622 10.18 -26.96 11.42
N SER A 623 10.14 -25.70 11.86
CA SER A 623 11.20 -24.72 11.57
C SER A 623 12.50 -25.04 12.34
N GLU A 624 12.39 -25.63 13.52
CA GLU A 624 13.54 -26.05 14.35
C GLU A 624 14.14 -27.40 13.90
N HIS A 625 13.30 -28.30 13.38
CA HIS A 625 13.68 -29.65 12.95
C HIS A 625 13.17 -29.98 11.53
N PRO A 626 13.71 -29.33 10.48
CA PRO A 626 13.25 -29.54 9.10
C PRO A 626 13.33 -31.00 8.66
N GLY A 627 12.28 -31.48 7.99
CA GLY A 627 12.21 -32.85 7.46
C GLY A 627 11.94 -33.96 8.49
N ARG A 628 11.77 -33.64 9.79
CA ARG A 628 11.48 -34.63 10.85
C ARG A 628 10.02 -34.63 11.32
N LEU A 629 9.28 -33.56 11.03
CA LEU A 629 7.93 -33.32 11.53
C LEU A 629 7.02 -32.87 10.39
N ALA A 630 5.73 -33.23 10.45
CA ALA A 630 4.70 -32.75 9.53
C ALA A 630 3.33 -32.61 10.23
N LEU A 631 2.41 -31.89 9.60
CA LEU A 631 1.02 -31.68 10.02
C LEU A 631 0.06 -32.16 8.93
N ALA A 632 -0.98 -32.89 9.33
CA ALA A 632 -2.08 -33.23 8.44
C ALA A 632 -3.44 -33.14 9.15
N ASP A 633 -4.32 -32.30 8.62
CA ASP A 633 -5.71 -32.21 9.05
C ASP A 633 -6.61 -33.01 8.10
N VAL A 634 -7.22 -34.09 8.55
CA VAL A 634 -7.97 -35.01 7.69
C VAL A 634 -9.41 -35.17 8.17
N ASP A 635 -10.31 -35.42 7.22
CA ASP A 635 -11.75 -35.64 7.45
C ASP A 635 -12.14 -37.06 7.88
N GLY A 636 -11.17 -37.99 7.94
CA GLY A 636 -11.39 -39.37 8.32
C GLY A 636 -11.85 -40.30 7.19
N THR A 637 -11.90 -39.85 5.93
CA THR A 637 -12.26 -40.72 4.81
C THR A 637 -11.07 -41.60 4.35
N ALA A 638 -11.37 -42.79 3.83
CA ALA A 638 -10.36 -43.69 3.28
C ALA A 638 -9.57 -43.06 2.11
N ALA A 639 -10.22 -42.20 1.32
CA ALA A 639 -9.59 -41.44 0.23
C ALA A 639 -8.55 -40.43 0.74
N SER A 640 -8.88 -39.69 1.81
CA SER A 640 -7.95 -38.74 2.44
C SER A 640 -6.71 -39.42 3.03
N TYR A 641 -6.84 -40.59 3.66
CA TYR A 641 -5.69 -41.35 4.16
C TYR A 641 -4.77 -41.89 3.06
N ARG A 642 -5.35 -42.31 1.92
CA ARG A 642 -4.56 -42.72 0.75
C ARG A 642 -3.77 -41.53 0.19
N ALA A 643 -4.43 -40.40 -0.02
CA ALA A 643 -3.80 -39.18 -0.49
C ALA A 643 -2.70 -38.67 0.48
N LEU A 644 -2.91 -38.81 1.79
CA LEU A 644 -1.90 -38.50 2.81
C LEU A 644 -0.60 -39.30 2.59
N ALA A 645 -0.72 -40.62 2.42
CA ALA A 645 0.43 -41.50 2.24
C ALA A 645 1.18 -41.24 0.93
N GLU A 646 0.46 -40.93 -0.15
CA GLU A 646 1.03 -40.60 -1.46
C GLU A 646 1.79 -39.25 -1.45
N ARG A 647 1.31 -38.27 -0.70
CA ARG A 647 1.80 -36.88 -0.75
C ARG A 647 2.95 -36.59 0.21
N LEU A 648 3.06 -37.30 1.33
CA LEU A 648 4.12 -37.07 2.32
C LEU A 648 5.49 -37.64 1.94
N THR A 649 5.58 -38.36 0.82
CA THR A 649 6.81 -39.00 0.35
C THR A 649 7.25 -38.39 -0.98
N PRO A 650 8.02 -37.28 -1.02
CA PRO A 650 8.82 -36.61 0.03
C PRO A 650 8.15 -35.40 0.72
N LEU A 651 8.68 -34.99 1.89
CA LEU A 651 8.22 -33.87 2.76
C LEU A 651 8.43 -32.46 2.19
N ASP A 652 8.24 -32.26 0.88
CA ASP A 652 8.32 -30.92 0.28
C ASP A 652 7.20 -30.01 0.83
N GLU A 653 6.06 -30.59 1.21
CA GLU A 653 4.92 -29.91 1.82
C GLU A 653 4.62 -30.50 3.22
N PRO A 654 5.23 -29.97 4.30
CA PRO A 654 5.10 -30.53 5.64
C PRO A 654 3.77 -30.18 6.33
N GLN A 655 2.84 -29.53 5.62
CA GLN A 655 1.52 -29.11 6.14
C GLN A 655 0.44 -29.39 5.09
N LEU A 656 -0.54 -30.23 5.43
CA LEU A 656 -1.60 -30.65 4.54
C LEU A 656 -2.98 -30.56 5.21
N ALA A 657 -4.00 -30.21 4.44
CA ALA A 657 -5.40 -30.45 4.78
C ALA A 657 -6.03 -31.34 3.72
N LEU A 658 -6.76 -32.38 4.13
CA LEU A 658 -7.34 -33.39 3.25
C LEU A 658 -8.86 -33.44 3.43
N ARG A 659 -9.60 -33.25 2.34
CA ARG A 659 -11.07 -33.33 2.28
C ARG A 659 -11.47 -34.14 1.06
N ASP A 660 -12.26 -35.19 1.27
CA ASP A 660 -12.77 -36.12 0.24
C ASP A 660 -11.66 -36.65 -0.70
N GLY A 661 -10.44 -36.84 -0.18
CA GLY A 661 -9.27 -37.28 -0.96
C GLY A 661 -8.51 -36.16 -1.69
N GLU A 662 -8.99 -34.91 -1.67
CA GLU A 662 -8.27 -33.77 -2.22
C GLU A 662 -7.30 -33.17 -1.18
N ALA A 663 -6.07 -32.91 -1.61
CA ALA A 663 -5.02 -32.34 -0.77
C ALA A 663 -4.89 -30.82 -0.99
N TRP A 664 -4.84 -30.09 0.11
CA TRP A 664 -4.71 -28.64 0.15
C TRP A 664 -3.46 -28.26 0.94
N VAL A 665 -2.72 -27.26 0.46
CA VAL A 665 -1.51 -26.75 1.11
C VAL A 665 -1.71 -25.30 1.56
N PRO A 666 -1.20 -24.92 2.74
CA PRO A 666 -1.30 -23.55 3.20
C PRO A 666 -0.27 -22.67 2.48
N ARG A 667 -0.70 -21.48 2.06
CA ARG A 667 0.13 -20.43 1.48
C ARG A 667 -0.15 -19.11 2.16
N LEU A 668 0.90 -18.36 2.44
CA LEU A 668 0.75 -17.00 2.93
C LEU A 668 0.52 -16.09 1.72
N VAL A 669 -0.63 -15.40 1.68
CA VAL A 669 -0.98 -14.45 0.62
C VAL A 669 -1.18 -13.07 1.22
N ARG A 670 -0.80 -12.02 0.48
CA ARG A 670 -0.97 -10.64 0.95
C ARG A 670 -2.46 -10.29 1.01
N MET A 671 -2.84 -9.55 2.06
CA MET A 671 -4.23 -9.12 2.27
C MET A 671 -4.64 -7.99 1.31
N ALA A 672 -3.67 -7.19 0.85
CA ALA A 672 -3.92 -5.94 0.13
C ALA A 672 -3.63 -5.98 -1.39
N SER A 673 -3.13 -7.08 -1.94
CA SER A 673 -2.82 -7.18 -3.37
C SER A 673 -4.04 -7.34 -4.29
N GLY A 674 -5.25 -6.98 -3.87
CA GLY A 674 -6.46 -7.22 -4.68
C GLY A 674 -7.62 -6.22 -4.57
N GLY A 675 -7.54 -5.15 -3.78
CA GLY A 675 -8.71 -4.29 -3.58
C GLY A 675 -9.91 -5.08 -3.02
N VAL A 676 -9.63 -6.05 -2.15
CA VAL A 676 -10.63 -6.94 -1.55
C VAL A 676 -11.14 -6.30 -0.25
N LEU A 677 -12.41 -5.90 -0.23
CA LEU A 677 -13.13 -5.43 0.95
C LEU A 677 -13.34 -6.57 1.93
N VAL A 678 -13.14 -6.32 3.22
CA VAL A 678 -13.37 -7.30 4.28
C VAL A 678 -14.63 -6.89 5.03
N PRO A 679 -15.74 -7.65 4.92
CA PRO A 679 -16.94 -7.43 5.71
C PRO A 679 -16.62 -7.39 7.22
N PRO A 680 -17.22 -6.46 7.99
CA PRO A 680 -17.11 -6.46 9.44
C PRO A 680 -17.64 -7.77 10.03
N ALA A 681 -17.06 -8.20 11.15
CA ALA A 681 -17.57 -9.36 11.88
C ALA A 681 -19.03 -9.13 12.31
N ALA A 682 -19.87 -10.17 12.18
CA ALA A 682 -21.27 -10.11 12.58
C ALA A 682 -21.39 -9.69 14.05
N THR A 683 -22.04 -8.55 14.29
CA THR A 683 -22.25 -8.00 15.64
C THR A 683 -23.75 -7.93 15.90
N PRO A 684 -24.27 -8.52 16.99
CA PRO A 684 -25.71 -8.51 17.27
C PRO A 684 -26.30 -7.09 17.27
N GLY A 685 -27.42 -6.89 16.56
CA GLY A 685 -28.10 -5.59 16.44
C GLY A 685 -27.44 -4.58 15.51
N ARG A 686 -26.34 -4.94 14.83
CA ARG A 686 -25.67 -4.11 13.82
C ARG A 686 -25.75 -4.78 12.45
N THR A 687 -25.83 -3.96 11.41
CA THR A 687 -25.60 -4.36 10.02
C THR A 687 -24.41 -3.58 9.47
N TRP A 688 -23.98 -3.88 8.26
CA TRP A 688 -22.97 -3.10 7.57
C TRP A 688 -23.39 -2.83 6.13
N ARG A 689 -22.76 -1.87 5.48
CA ARG A 689 -22.90 -1.64 4.03
C ARG A 689 -21.62 -1.05 3.48
N MET A 690 -21.41 -1.19 2.18
CA MET A 690 -20.34 -0.50 1.48
C MET A 690 -20.70 0.98 1.31
N GLU A 691 -19.73 1.85 1.53
CA GLU A 691 -19.85 3.29 1.37
C GLU A 691 -18.61 3.87 0.70
N VAL A 692 -18.75 5.08 0.14
CA VAL A 692 -17.64 5.85 -0.42
C VAL A 692 -16.83 6.45 0.73
N ALA A 693 -15.72 5.80 1.10
CA ALA A 693 -14.80 6.26 2.12
C ALA A 693 -13.84 7.37 1.62
N GLY A 694 -13.58 7.41 0.31
CA GLY A 694 -12.79 8.46 -0.35
C GLY A 694 -13.23 8.66 -1.79
N LYS A 695 -13.82 9.82 -2.10
CA LYS A 695 -14.27 10.15 -3.46
C LYS A 695 -13.09 10.27 -4.43
N GLY A 696 -13.35 10.02 -5.72
CA GLY A 696 -12.41 10.28 -6.82
C GLY A 696 -11.60 9.07 -7.28
N ARG A 697 -11.72 7.91 -6.62
CA ARG A 697 -11.02 6.68 -6.99
C ARG A 697 -11.93 5.45 -6.83
N LEU A 698 -11.83 4.48 -7.74
CA LEU A 698 -12.74 3.32 -7.78
C LEU A 698 -12.51 2.31 -6.63
N ASP A 699 -11.35 2.37 -5.98
CA ASP A 699 -11.01 1.63 -4.75
C ASP A 699 -11.29 2.44 -3.46
N GLY A 700 -11.95 3.59 -3.58
CA GLY A 700 -12.26 4.50 -2.48
C GLY A 700 -13.50 4.09 -1.70
N VAL A 701 -13.86 2.80 -1.72
CA VAL A 701 -15.01 2.23 -1.03
C VAL A 701 -14.58 1.41 0.16
N ALA A 702 -15.36 1.43 1.24
CA ALA A 702 -15.10 0.65 2.44
C ALA A 702 -16.41 0.21 3.09
N PRO A 703 -16.43 -0.89 3.85
CA PRO A 703 -17.57 -1.25 4.66
C PRO A 703 -17.68 -0.32 5.88
N ILE A 704 -18.89 0.14 6.16
CA ILE A 704 -19.24 0.85 7.39
C ILE A 704 -20.30 0.04 8.15
N THR A 705 -20.25 0.11 9.48
CA THR A 705 -21.24 -0.54 10.36
C THR A 705 -22.33 0.47 10.71
N GLU A 706 -23.61 0.08 10.63
CA GLU A 706 -24.75 0.90 11.01
C GLU A 706 -25.80 0.11 11.81
N GLU A 707 -26.69 0.81 12.50
CA GLU A 707 -27.86 0.20 13.14
C GLU A 707 -29.01 0.12 12.12
N PRO A 708 -29.70 -1.02 12.00
CA PRO A 708 -30.87 -1.11 11.13
C PRO A 708 -31.95 -0.11 11.56
N ARG A 709 -32.32 0.82 10.67
CA ARG A 709 -33.45 1.74 10.92
C ARG A 709 -34.79 0.98 10.95
N ALA A 710 -35.81 1.52 11.61
CA ALA A 710 -37.17 0.99 11.54
C ALA A 710 -37.77 1.12 10.13
N LEU A 711 -38.71 0.22 9.78
CA LEU A 711 -39.46 0.26 8.52
C LEU A 711 -40.62 1.27 8.59
N GLY A 712 -40.83 1.99 7.49
CA GLY A 712 -42.06 2.72 7.23
C GLY A 712 -43.24 1.80 6.86
N PRO A 713 -44.47 2.35 6.73
CA PRO A 713 -45.67 1.56 6.53
C PRO A 713 -45.67 0.64 5.30
N SER A 714 -45.18 1.15 4.16
CA SER A 714 -45.12 0.44 2.87
C SER A 714 -43.77 -0.21 2.56
N GLU A 715 -42.82 -0.17 3.51
CA GLU A 715 -41.45 -0.62 3.27
C GLU A 715 -41.24 -2.10 3.61
N VAL A 716 -40.22 -2.68 2.99
CA VAL A 716 -39.81 -4.07 3.16
C VAL A 716 -38.30 -4.11 3.39
N ARG A 717 -37.85 -4.92 4.34
CA ARG A 717 -36.43 -5.24 4.49
C ARG A 717 -36.09 -6.53 3.75
N VAL A 718 -35.06 -6.45 2.92
CA VAL A 718 -34.59 -7.55 2.09
C VAL A 718 -33.19 -7.95 2.54
N ALA A 719 -33.00 -9.23 2.85
CA ALA A 719 -31.68 -9.83 2.99
C ALA A 719 -31.09 -10.06 1.60
N VAL A 720 -30.18 -9.18 1.21
CA VAL A 720 -29.62 -9.13 -0.14
C VAL A 720 -28.75 -10.37 -0.37
N ARG A 721 -28.83 -10.93 -1.58
CA ARG A 721 -28.00 -12.07 -2.03
C ARG A 721 -27.16 -11.68 -3.23
N ALA A 722 -27.68 -10.81 -4.09
CA ALA A 722 -26.95 -10.22 -5.19
C ALA A 722 -27.40 -8.78 -5.44
N ALA A 723 -26.50 -7.93 -5.91
CA ALA A 723 -26.79 -6.52 -6.21
C ALA A 723 -26.20 -6.14 -7.58
N GLY A 724 -26.96 -5.39 -8.38
CA GLY A 724 -26.49 -4.89 -9.66
C GLY A 724 -25.62 -3.64 -9.51
N VAL A 725 -24.53 -3.55 -10.27
CA VAL A 725 -23.65 -2.37 -10.30
C VAL A 725 -24.01 -1.51 -11.52
N ASN A 726 -24.22 -0.23 -11.29
CA ASN A 726 -24.67 0.73 -12.30
C ASN A 726 -23.63 1.82 -12.54
N PHE A 727 -23.71 2.47 -13.71
CA PHE A 727 -22.79 3.56 -14.06
C PHE A 727 -22.92 4.75 -13.07
N ARG A 728 -24.11 4.94 -12.51
CA ARG A 728 -24.34 5.87 -11.39
C ARG A 728 -23.45 5.57 -10.18
N ASP A 729 -23.28 4.30 -9.80
CA ASP A 729 -22.42 3.92 -8.66
C ASP A 729 -20.96 4.32 -8.93
N VAL A 730 -20.51 4.16 -10.18
CA VAL A 730 -19.17 4.61 -10.62
C VAL A 730 -19.03 6.13 -10.53
N LEU A 731 -20.01 6.89 -11.04
CA LEU A 731 -20.00 8.36 -10.96
C LEU A 731 -20.04 8.85 -9.50
N ASN A 732 -20.79 8.17 -8.63
CA ASN A 732 -20.84 8.47 -7.20
C ASN A 732 -19.46 8.29 -6.55
N VAL A 733 -18.83 7.13 -6.76
CA VAL A 733 -17.49 6.80 -6.25
C VAL A 733 -16.43 7.76 -6.81
N LEU A 734 -16.51 8.12 -8.08
CA LEU A 734 -15.60 9.09 -8.72
C LEU A 734 -15.90 10.56 -8.35
N GLY A 735 -17.01 10.83 -7.68
CA GLY A 735 -17.41 12.20 -7.31
C GLY A 735 -17.84 13.07 -8.48
N THR A 736 -18.19 12.48 -9.62
CA THR A 736 -18.60 13.17 -10.85
C THR A 736 -20.10 13.11 -11.11
N TYR A 737 -20.88 12.55 -10.19
CA TYR A 737 -22.34 12.54 -10.28
C TYR A 737 -22.91 13.94 -9.95
N PRO A 738 -23.83 14.49 -10.77
CA PRO A 738 -24.45 15.78 -10.48
C PRO A 738 -25.43 15.67 -9.30
N GLY A 739 -25.22 16.50 -8.27
CA GLY A 739 -26.05 16.51 -7.06
C GLY A 739 -25.69 15.41 -6.05
N ASP A 740 -26.64 15.05 -5.18
CA ASP A 740 -26.46 13.95 -4.23
C ASP A 740 -26.82 12.61 -4.88
N ALA A 741 -25.84 11.73 -4.98
CA ALA A 741 -25.99 10.42 -5.58
C ALA A 741 -26.60 9.38 -4.63
N GLY A 742 -26.73 9.68 -3.33
CA GLY A 742 -27.27 8.76 -2.33
C GLY A 742 -26.34 7.58 -2.01
N ARG A 743 -26.92 6.53 -1.40
CA ARG A 743 -26.20 5.29 -1.03
C ARG A 743 -25.82 4.49 -2.28
N LEU A 744 -24.80 3.63 -2.16
CA LEU A 744 -24.39 2.75 -3.25
C LEU A 744 -25.30 1.52 -3.37
N GLY A 745 -25.52 1.05 -4.60
CA GLY A 745 -26.31 -0.15 -4.86
C GLY A 745 -27.81 0.13 -4.87
N HIS A 746 -28.32 0.54 -6.03
CA HIS A 746 -29.71 0.94 -6.24
C HIS A 746 -30.63 -0.19 -6.72
N GLU A 747 -30.10 -1.40 -6.86
CA GLU A 747 -30.87 -2.58 -7.25
C GLU A 747 -30.27 -3.86 -6.68
N GLY A 748 -31.10 -4.88 -6.60
CA GLY A 748 -30.62 -6.21 -6.25
C GLY A 748 -31.75 -7.22 -6.13
N ALA A 749 -31.37 -8.39 -5.64
CA ALA A 749 -32.26 -9.50 -5.37
C ALA A 749 -31.88 -10.19 -4.05
N GLY A 750 -32.90 -10.68 -3.36
CA GLY A 750 -32.74 -11.26 -2.02
C GLY A 750 -34.02 -11.87 -1.48
N VAL A 751 -34.06 -12.03 -0.16
CA VAL A 751 -35.18 -12.64 0.55
C VAL A 751 -35.80 -11.63 1.51
N VAL A 752 -37.12 -11.51 1.52
CA VAL A 752 -37.83 -10.64 2.46
C VAL A 752 -37.64 -11.15 3.89
N VAL A 753 -37.20 -10.29 4.81
CA VAL A 753 -36.98 -10.63 6.23
C VAL A 753 -37.87 -9.85 7.20
N GLU A 754 -38.39 -8.68 6.79
CA GLU A 754 -39.30 -7.89 7.60
C GLU A 754 -40.22 -7.05 6.71
N LEU A 755 -41.45 -6.82 7.16
CA LEU A 755 -42.50 -6.10 6.44
C LEU A 755 -43.01 -4.92 7.25
N GLY A 756 -43.25 -3.80 6.59
CA GLY A 756 -44.03 -2.69 7.11
C GLY A 756 -45.51 -3.07 7.28
N PRO A 757 -46.23 -2.41 8.19
CA PRO A 757 -47.60 -2.76 8.57
C PRO A 757 -48.65 -2.70 7.43
N GLU A 758 -48.39 -1.95 6.35
CA GLU A 758 -49.33 -1.79 5.23
C GLU A 758 -48.99 -2.69 4.03
N VAL A 759 -47.92 -3.50 4.12
CA VAL A 759 -47.50 -4.40 3.04
C VAL A 759 -48.34 -5.67 3.05
N THR A 760 -49.16 -5.86 2.01
CA THR A 760 -50.06 -7.02 1.87
C THR A 760 -49.69 -7.96 0.72
N GLY A 761 -48.88 -7.50 -0.25
CA GLY A 761 -48.55 -8.26 -1.46
C GLY A 761 -47.34 -9.20 -1.35
N LEU A 762 -46.57 -9.12 -0.27
CA LEU A 762 -45.33 -9.88 -0.05
C LEU A 762 -45.33 -10.54 1.33
N ALA A 763 -44.64 -11.67 1.46
CA ALA A 763 -44.46 -12.38 2.73
C ALA A 763 -42.97 -12.50 3.11
N VAL A 764 -42.67 -12.61 4.41
CA VAL A 764 -41.32 -12.99 4.88
C VAL A 764 -40.95 -14.35 4.30
N GLY A 765 -39.76 -14.45 3.71
CA GLY A 765 -39.29 -15.61 2.96
C GLY A 765 -39.50 -15.51 1.44
N ASP A 766 -40.28 -14.55 0.94
CA ASP A 766 -40.42 -14.34 -0.52
C ASP A 766 -39.09 -13.94 -1.14
N ARG A 767 -38.77 -14.55 -2.30
CA ARG A 767 -37.62 -14.15 -3.13
C ARG A 767 -38.03 -12.97 -3.99
N VAL A 768 -37.35 -11.84 -3.83
CA VAL A 768 -37.69 -10.59 -4.51
C VAL A 768 -36.48 -10.01 -5.25
N MET A 769 -36.75 -9.26 -6.31
CA MET A 769 -35.82 -8.40 -7.02
C MET A 769 -36.44 -7.01 -7.21
N GLY A 770 -35.64 -5.97 -7.31
CA GLY A 770 -36.17 -4.63 -7.54
C GLY A 770 -35.19 -3.51 -7.31
N LEU A 771 -35.73 -2.29 -7.27
CA LEU A 771 -34.98 -1.11 -6.87
C LEU A 771 -34.84 -1.15 -5.34
N LEU A 772 -33.61 -1.03 -4.85
CA LEU A 772 -33.25 -1.13 -3.44
C LEU A 772 -32.46 0.12 -3.04
N ASP A 773 -32.48 0.50 -1.77
CA ASP A 773 -31.60 1.54 -1.24
C ASP A 773 -30.51 0.90 -0.37
N GLY A 774 -29.25 0.99 -0.80
CA GLY A 774 -28.10 0.45 -0.08
C GLY A 774 -27.86 -1.05 -0.29
N ALA A 775 -28.09 -1.58 -1.50
CA ALA A 775 -27.98 -3.01 -1.80
C ALA A 775 -26.54 -3.59 -1.70
N PHE A 776 -25.51 -2.74 -1.61
CA PHE A 776 -24.13 -3.20 -1.38
C PHE A 776 -23.87 -3.49 0.10
N GLY A 777 -24.69 -4.35 0.69
CA GLY A 777 -24.65 -4.79 2.09
C GLY A 777 -25.64 -5.94 2.29
N PRO A 778 -25.62 -6.63 3.44
CA PRO A 778 -26.43 -7.82 3.68
C PRO A 778 -27.93 -7.48 3.84
N LEU A 779 -28.28 -6.23 4.13
CA LEU A 779 -29.65 -5.77 4.29
C LEU A 779 -29.87 -4.48 3.49
N ALA A 780 -30.99 -4.42 2.77
CA ALA A 780 -31.47 -3.22 2.11
C ALA A 780 -32.96 -3.01 2.40
N VAL A 781 -33.42 -1.77 2.30
CA VAL A 781 -34.84 -1.41 2.48
C VAL A 781 -35.36 -0.83 1.17
N SER A 782 -36.63 -1.12 0.86
CA SER A 782 -37.33 -0.54 -0.29
C SER A 782 -38.83 -0.47 -0.06
N ASP A 783 -39.54 0.39 -0.80
CA ASP A 783 -41.00 0.36 -0.87
C ASP A 783 -41.45 -0.91 -1.60
N ALA A 784 -42.47 -1.60 -1.08
CA ALA A 784 -42.95 -2.87 -1.63
C ALA A 784 -43.33 -2.80 -3.11
N ARG A 785 -43.77 -1.63 -3.61
CA ARG A 785 -44.17 -1.41 -5.01
C ARG A 785 -43.00 -1.37 -5.99
N LEU A 786 -41.78 -1.15 -5.49
CA LEU A 786 -40.56 -1.14 -6.28
C LEU A 786 -39.95 -2.54 -6.46
N LEU A 787 -40.56 -3.55 -5.84
CA LEU A 787 -40.12 -4.93 -5.82
C LEU A 787 -41.06 -5.82 -6.65
N ALA A 788 -40.48 -6.86 -7.23
CA ALA A 788 -41.15 -7.95 -7.93
C ALA A 788 -40.67 -9.29 -7.35
N ARG A 789 -41.52 -10.33 -7.42
CA ARG A 789 -41.10 -11.68 -7.09
C ARG A 789 -40.11 -12.19 -8.14
N VAL A 790 -39.08 -12.89 -7.70
CA VAL A 790 -38.12 -13.53 -8.60
C VAL A 790 -38.80 -14.70 -9.33
N PRO A 791 -38.80 -14.75 -10.68
CA PRO A 791 -39.34 -15.86 -11.43
C PRO A 791 -38.72 -17.21 -11.04
N GLN A 792 -39.51 -18.28 -11.16
CA GLN A 792 -39.05 -19.61 -10.80
C GLN A 792 -37.84 -20.03 -11.67
N GLY A 793 -36.82 -20.62 -11.04
CA GLY A 793 -35.61 -21.09 -11.71
C GLY A 793 -34.51 -20.06 -11.90
N TRP A 794 -34.75 -18.77 -11.63
CA TRP A 794 -33.69 -17.75 -11.71
C TRP A 794 -32.76 -17.81 -10.50
N SER A 795 -31.47 -17.58 -10.72
CA SER A 795 -30.52 -17.29 -9.64
C SER A 795 -30.72 -15.86 -9.12
N PHE A 796 -30.18 -15.54 -7.93
CA PHE A 796 -30.24 -14.17 -7.42
C PHE A 796 -29.41 -13.21 -8.28
N GLU A 797 -28.31 -13.66 -8.87
CA GLU A 797 -27.47 -12.86 -9.76
C GLU A 797 -28.20 -12.51 -11.06
N GLN A 798 -28.90 -13.48 -11.66
CA GLN A 798 -29.76 -13.24 -12.82
C GLN A 798 -30.85 -12.23 -12.46
N ALA A 799 -31.53 -12.43 -11.33
CA ALA A 799 -32.58 -11.52 -10.87
C ALA A 799 -32.05 -10.11 -10.56
N ALA A 800 -30.84 -9.97 -10.01
CA ALA A 800 -30.21 -8.68 -9.73
C ALA A 800 -29.73 -7.95 -10.99
N SER A 801 -29.66 -8.64 -12.14
CA SER A 801 -29.22 -8.03 -13.41
C SER A 801 -30.33 -7.28 -14.15
N VAL A 802 -31.59 -7.44 -13.72
CA VAL A 802 -32.80 -7.03 -14.45
C VAL A 802 -33.39 -5.66 -14.05
N PRO A 803 -33.49 -5.28 -12.75
CA PRO A 803 -34.34 -4.17 -12.31
C PRO A 803 -34.12 -2.85 -13.03
N ILE A 804 -32.95 -2.22 -12.86
CA ILE A 804 -32.69 -0.91 -13.47
C ILE A 804 -32.67 -1.05 -14.99
N VAL A 805 -32.03 -2.07 -15.55
CA VAL A 805 -31.85 -2.12 -17.00
C VAL A 805 -33.17 -2.23 -17.77
N PHE A 806 -34.11 -3.07 -17.30
CA PHE A 806 -35.40 -3.24 -17.97
C PHE A 806 -36.40 -2.16 -17.59
N LEU A 807 -36.44 -1.69 -16.34
CA LEU A 807 -37.32 -0.57 -15.96
C LEU A 807 -36.93 0.71 -16.70
N THR A 808 -35.64 1.03 -16.79
CA THR A 808 -35.15 2.20 -17.53
C THR A 808 -35.50 2.10 -19.02
N ALA A 809 -35.25 0.94 -19.65
CA ALA A 809 -35.56 0.75 -21.06
C ALA A 809 -37.07 0.78 -21.35
N TYR A 810 -37.89 0.16 -20.50
CA TYR A 810 -39.35 0.18 -20.64
C TYR A 810 -39.88 1.61 -20.49
N TYR A 811 -39.45 2.32 -19.44
CA TYR A 811 -39.88 3.70 -19.21
C TYR A 811 -39.48 4.61 -20.38
N ALA A 812 -38.23 4.49 -20.86
CA ALA A 812 -37.74 5.28 -21.98
C ALA A 812 -38.52 5.04 -23.28
N LEU A 813 -38.70 3.77 -23.68
CA LEU A 813 -39.27 3.44 -24.99
C LEU A 813 -40.80 3.46 -24.99
N VAL A 814 -41.43 2.95 -23.93
CA VAL A 814 -42.90 2.80 -23.87
C VAL A 814 -43.56 4.06 -23.33
N ASP A 815 -43.10 4.58 -22.19
CA ASP A 815 -43.81 5.66 -21.51
C ASP A 815 -43.36 7.05 -22.00
N LEU A 816 -42.06 7.24 -22.23
CA LEU A 816 -41.50 8.55 -22.60
C LEU A 816 -41.48 8.78 -24.12
N ALA A 817 -40.94 7.83 -24.88
CA ALA A 817 -40.92 7.92 -26.34
C ALA A 817 -42.28 7.54 -26.94
N GLY A 818 -43.04 6.63 -26.33
CA GLY A 818 -44.26 6.09 -26.94
C GLY A 818 -43.96 5.38 -28.26
N LEU A 819 -42.89 4.59 -28.31
CA LEU A 819 -42.42 3.89 -29.51
C LEU A 819 -43.53 2.99 -30.09
N GLN A 820 -43.79 3.13 -31.40
CA GLN A 820 -44.81 2.38 -32.12
C GLN A 820 -44.19 1.34 -33.07
N ASP A 821 -45.01 0.37 -33.48
CA ASP A 821 -44.66 -0.62 -34.51
C ASP A 821 -44.25 0.07 -35.82
N GLY A 822 -43.14 -0.38 -36.40
CA GLY A 822 -42.57 0.18 -37.64
C GLY A 822 -41.76 1.48 -37.48
N GLU A 823 -41.69 2.08 -36.29
CA GLU A 823 -40.80 3.23 -36.05
C GLU A 823 -39.33 2.79 -35.96
N SER A 824 -38.41 3.70 -36.34
CA SER A 824 -36.97 3.48 -36.22
C SER A 824 -36.41 4.08 -34.93
N VAL A 825 -35.56 3.33 -34.22
CA VAL A 825 -34.94 3.76 -32.96
C VAL A 825 -33.43 3.57 -32.99
N LEU A 826 -32.68 4.61 -32.64
CA LEU A 826 -31.24 4.54 -32.40
C LEU A 826 -30.98 4.34 -30.90
N ILE A 827 -30.29 3.25 -30.55
CA ILE A 827 -29.91 2.91 -29.18
C ILE A 827 -28.39 3.03 -29.05
N HIS A 828 -27.93 4.02 -28.29
CA HIS A 828 -26.52 4.16 -28.00
C HIS A 828 -26.02 3.19 -26.93
N ALA A 829 -24.73 2.84 -27.01
CA ALA A 829 -24.09 1.88 -26.10
C ALA A 829 -24.87 0.55 -25.95
N ALA A 830 -25.42 0.05 -27.07
CA ALA A 830 -26.38 -1.05 -27.12
C ALA A 830 -25.86 -2.39 -26.55
N ALA A 831 -24.53 -2.56 -26.42
CA ALA A 831 -23.91 -3.72 -25.80
C ALA A 831 -23.82 -3.65 -24.25
N GLY A 832 -24.23 -2.53 -23.64
CA GLY A 832 -24.38 -2.40 -22.19
C GLY A 832 -25.74 -2.87 -21.69
N GLY A 833 -25.93 -2.99 -20.37
CA GLY A 833 -27.15 -3.57 -19.77
C GLY A 833 -28.46 -2.93 -20.24
N VAL A 834 -28.61 -1.60 -20.10
CA VAL A 834 -29.83 -0.88 -20.56
C VAL A 834 -30.00 -1.00 -22.07
N GLY A 835 -28.90 -0.88 -22.82
CA GLY A 835 -28.90 -1.01 -24.28
C GLY A 835 -29.44 -2.37 -24.75
N MET A 836 -28.97 -3.47 -24.16
CA MET A 836 -29.45 -4.81 -24.49
C MET A 836 -30.93 -5.01 -24.13
N ALA A 837 -31.39 -4.44 -23.01
CA ALA A 837 -32.81 -4.47 -22.64
C ALA A 837 -33.68 -3.65 -23.61
N ALA A 838 -33.20 -2.47 -24.01
CA ALA A 838 -33.86 -1.58 -24.97
C ALA A 838 -33.97 -2.21 -26.36
N VAL A 839 -32.92 -2.90 -26.84
CA VAL A 839 -32.96 -3.63 -28.12
C VAL A 839 -34.03 -4.72 -28.09
N GLN A 840 -34.11 -5.51 -27.01
CA GLN A 840 -35.13 -6.56 -26.87
C GLN A 840 -36.55 -5.98 -26.85
N LEU A 841 -36.78 -4.91 -26.09
CA LEU A 841 -38.09 -4.24 -26.02
C LEU A 841 -38.47 -3.58 -27.35
N ALA A 842 -37.56 -2.85 -28.00
CA ALA A 842 -37.82 -2.23 -29.29
C ALA A 842 -38.21 -3.27 -30.36
N ARG A 843 -37.51 -4.41 -30.41
CA ARG A 843 -37.85 -5.51 -31.32
C ARG A 843 -39.20 -6.14 -30.99
N HIS A 844 -39.52 -6.33 -29.70
CA HIS A 844 -40.82 -6.83 -29.29
C HIS A 844 -41.96 -5.89 -29.71
N LEU A 845 -41.72 -4.58 -29.68
CA LEU A 845 -42.67 -3.54 -30.13
C LEU A 845 -42.72 -3.40 -31.67
N GLY A 846 -41.88 -4.12 -32.42
CA GLY A 846 -41.86 -4.07 -33.88
C GLY A 846 -41.07 -2.91 -34.49
N ALA A 847 -40.22 -2.24 -33.70
CA ALA A 847 -39.39 -1.14 -34.16
C ALA A 847 -38.13 -1.59 -34.94
N GLU A 848 -37.70 -0.77 -35.89
CA GLU A 848 -36.41 -0.94 -36.59
C GLU A 848 -35.26 -0.41 -35.73
N VAL A 849 -34.39 -1.30 -35.26
CA VAL A 849 -33.31 -0.94 -34.34
C VAL A 849 -32.02 -0.59 -35.07
N TYR A 850 -31.52 0.61 -34.80
CA TYR A 850 -30.16 1.08 -35.09
C TYR A 850 -29.39 1.11 -33.76
N ALA A 851 -28.11 0.73 -33.78
CA ALA A 851 -27.34 0.60 -32.56
C ALA A 851 -25.91 1.08 -32.70
N THR A 852 -25.39 1.70 -31.65
CA THR A 852 -23.95 1.95 -31.55
C THR A 852 -23.30 1.17 -30.41
N ALA A 853 -22.10 0.69 -30.66
CA ALA A 853 -21.19 0.14 -29.66
C ALA A 853 -19.75 0.27 -30.14
N SER A 854 -18.77 0.12 -29.24
CA SER A 854 -17.37 -0.02 -29.65
C SER A 854 -17.23 -1.26 -30.54
N GLU A 855 -16.43 -1.17 -31.61
CA GLU A 855 -16.24 -2.24 -32.61
C GLU A 855 -16.00 -3.65 -32.03
N PRO A 856 -15.18 -3.85 -30.97
CA PRO A 856 -15.00 -5.19 -30.38
C PRO A 856 -16.30 -5.84 -29.85
N LYS A 857 -17.36 -5.05 -29.66
CA LYS A 857 -18.67 -5.50 -29.15
C LYS A 857 -19.72 -5.66 -30.23
N TRP A 858 -19.42 -5.39 -31.51
CA TRP A 858 -20.38 -5.58 -32.60
C TRP A 858 -20.90 -7.03 -32.73
N PRO A 859 -20.13 -8.09 -32.47
CA PRO A 859 -20.67 -9.46 -32.45
C PRO A 859 -21.87 -9.61 -31.50
N VAL A 860 -21.87 -8.92 -30.35
CA VAL A 860 -22.99 -8.94 -29.39
C VAL A 860 -24.26 -8.34 -30.00
N LEU A 861 -24.12 -7.27 -30.79
CA LEU A 861 -25.27 -6.63 -31.46
C LEU A 861 -25.86 -7.52 -32.56
N ARG A 862 -25.01 -8.26 -33.28
CA ARG A 862 -25.45 -9.27 -34.25
C ARG A 862 -26.21 -10.41 -33.59
N ASP A 863 -25.73 -10.88 -32.44
CA ASP A 863 -26.40 -11.92 -31.66
C ASP A 863 -27.76 -11.45 -31.12
N LEU A 864 -27.94 -10.14 -30.93
CA LEU A 864 -29.24 -9.51 -30.63
C LEU A 864 -30.13 -9.32 -31.87
N GLY A 865 -29.67 -9.77 -33.04
CA GLY A 865 -30.40 -9.76 -34.30
C GLY A 865 -30.38 -8.45 -35.06
N ILE A 866 -29.39 -7.58 -34.82
CA ILE A 866 -29.23 -6.31 -35.54
C ILE A 866 -28.36 -6.54 -36.78
N ASP A 867 -28.83 -6.07 -37.94
CA ASP A 867 -28.11 -6.18 -39.21
C ASP A 867 -26.87 -5.27 -39.24
N ASP A 868 -25.81 -5.69 -39.95
CA ASP A 868 -24.52 -4.96 -40.03
C ASP A 868 -24.66 -3.53 -40.56
N GLU A 869 -25.63 -3.25 -41.42
CA GLU A 869 -25.90 -1.92 -41.97
C GLU A 869 -26.40 -0.95 -40.88
N ARG A 870 -27.02 -1.47 -39.81
CA ARG A 870 -27.63 -0.73 -38.70
C ARG A 870 -26.75 -0.69 -37.44
N ILE A 871 -25.50 -1.12 -37.56
CA ILE A 871 -24.47 -1.05 -36.51
C ILE A 871 -23.43 0.01 -36.86
N ALA A 872 -23.04 0.83 -35.88
CA ALA A 872 -21.96 1.81 -36.03
C ALA A 872 -21.12 1.95 -34.75
N SER A 873 -19.95 2.60 -34.86
CA SER A 873 -19.09 2.85 -33.71
C SER A 873 -19.73 3.84 -32.73
N SER A 874 -19.59 3.56 -31.43
CA SER A 874 -19.92 4.51 -30.35
C SER A 874 -18.71 5.35 -29.92
N ARG A 875 -17.60 5.27 -30.66
CA ARG A 875 -16.35 6.00 -30.37
C ARG A 875 -16.06 7.12 -31.37
N THR A 876 -16.81 7.17 -32.46
CA THR A 876 -16.72 8.20 -33.51
C THR A 876 -18.13 8.69 -33.84
N THR A 877 -18.25 9.84 -34.49
CA THR A 877 -19.53 10.41 -34.95
C THR A 877 -19.97 9.90 -36.33
N GLU A 878 -19.31 8.85 -36.86
CA GLU A 878 -19.58 8.30 -38.20
C GLU A 878 -21.01 7.78 -38.38
N PHE A 879 -21.65 7.39 -37.27
CA PHE A 879 -23.03 6.90 -37.25
C PHE A 879 -24.00 7.95 -37.80
N GLU A 880 -23.67 9.24 -37.69
CA GLU A 880 -24.45 10.35 -38.28
C GLU A 880 -24.57 10.22 -39.80
N GLN A 881 -23.50 9.84 -40.49
CA GLN A 881 -23.54 9.68 -41.93
C GLN A 881 -24.11 8.31 -42.32
N ARG A 882 -23.77 7.28 -41.56
CA ARG A 882 -24.19 5.90 -41.84
C ARG A 882 -25.69 5.71 -41.70
N PHE A 883 -26.33 6.35 -40.73
CA PHE A 883 -27.75 6.16 -40.41
C PHE A 883 -28.67 7.20 -41.07
N LYS A 884 -28.21 7.89 -42.12
CA LYS A 884 -29.07 8.73 -42.94
C LYS A 884 -30.15 7.91 -43.65
N PRO A 885 -31.40 8.42 -43.79
CA PRO A 885 -31.81 9.80 -43.58
C PRO A 885 -32.16 10.19 -42.12
N GLY A 886 -31.96 9.32 -41.13
CA GLY A 886 -32.26 9.58 -39.72
C GLY A 886 -33.17 8.52 -39.09
N VAL A 887 -33.50 8.69 -37.82
CA VAL A 887 -34.37 7.82 -37.00
C VAL A 887 -35.52 8.60 -36.34
N ASP A 888 -36.57 7.91 -35.91
CA ASP A 888 -37.74 8.53 -35.27
C ASP A 888 -37.53 8.73 -33.75
N VAL A 889 -36.78 7.84 -33.12
CA VAL A 889 -36.46 7.90 -31.68
C VAL A 889 -34.96 7.71 -31.47
N VAL A 890 -34.37 8.48 -30.57
CA VAL A 890 -33.01 8.25 -30.06
C VAL A 890 -33.10 7.97 -28.56
N LEU A 891 -32.48 6.88 -28.11
CA LEU A 891 -32.18 6.62 -26.71
C LEU A 891 -30.68 6.84 -26.49
N ASP A 892 -30.34 7.98 -25.89
CA ASP A 892 -28.96 8.42 -25.72
C ASP A 892 -28.38 8.12 -24.34
N ALA A 893 -27.08 7.87 -24.33
CA ALA A 893 -26.23 7.68 -23.16
C ALA A 893 -24.81 8.24 -23.38
N LEU A 894 -24.57 8.97 -24.47
CA LEU A 894 -23.28 9.57 -24.83
C LEU A 894 -23.23 11.04 -24.34
N ALA A 895 -22.18 11.77 -24.70
CA ALA A 895 -21.96 13.16 -24.28
C ALA A 895 -21.19 13.95 -25.35
N GLY A 896 -21.26 15.27 -25.32
CA GLY A 896 -20.53 16.17 -26.22
C GLY A 896 -21.03 16.08 -27.67
N ASP A 897 -20.09 16.10 -28.62
CA ASP A 897 -20.37 16.09 -30.07
C ASP A 897 -21.23 14.90 -30.52
N PHE A 898 -21.25 13.81 -29.74
CA PHE A 898 -22.11 12.65 -29.99
C PHE A 898 -23.59 12.99 -29.83
N VAL A 899 -23.96 13.77 -28.81
CA VAL A 899 -25.33 14.24 -28.59
C VAL A 899 -25.78 15.08 -29.78
N ASP A 900 -24.91 15.98 -30.25
CA ASP A 900 -25.21 16.88 -31.37
C ASP A 900 -25.37 16.10 -32.69
N ALA A 901 -24.53 15.09 -32.93
CA ALA A 901 -24.64 14.17 -34.07
C ALA A 901 -25.95 13.38 -34.02
N SER A 902 -26.33 12.91 -32.84
CA SER A 902 -27.58 12.16 -32.65
C SER A 902 -28.82 13.04 -32.80
N LEU A 903 -28.79 14.29 -32.33
CA LEU A 903 -29.87 15.27 -32.55
C LEU A 903 -30.08 15.57 -34.03
N ARG A 904 -29.01 15.60 -34.85
CA ARG A 904 -29.11 15.77 -36.30
C ARG A 904 -29.68 14.55 -37.03
N LEU A 905 -29.65 13.37 -36.41
CA LEU A 905 -30.28 12.16 -36.93
C LEU A 905 -31.78 12.06 -36.59
N VAL A 906 -32.27 12.82 -35.62
CA VAL A 906 -33.70 12.77 -35.28
C VAL A 906 -34.51 13.39 -36.40
N ARG A 907 -35.43 12.60 -36.96
CA ARG A 907 -36.36 13.08 -37.99
C ARG A 907 -37.32 14.12 -37.42
N PRO A 908 -37.87 15.04 -38.26
CA PRO A 908 -38.90 15.97 -37.81
C PRO A 908 -40.08 15.24 -37.15
N GLY A 909 -40.47 15.66 -35.94
CA GLY A 909 -41.48 14.98 -35.12
C GLY A 909 -40.93 13.88 -34.20
N GLY A 910 -39.63 13.58 -34.28
CA GLY A 910 -38.99 12.54 -33.50
C GLY A 910 -38.73 12.90 -32.03
N ARG A 911 -38.30 11.89 -31.26
CA ARG A 911 -38.11 11.98 -29.80
C ARG A 911 -36.68 11.63 -29.42
N PHE A 912 -36.03 12.52 -28.69
CA PHE A 912 -34.70 12.31 -28.13
C PHE A 912 -34.82 12.09 -26.62
N ILE A 913 -34.56 10.87 -26.18
CA ILE A 913 -34.68 10.45 -24.79
C ILE A 913 -33.27 10.32 -24.20
N GLU A 914 -32.92 11.25 -23.32
CA GLU A 914 -31.59 11.37 -22.73
C GLU A 914 -31.54 10.64 -21.38
N MET A 915 -30.72 9.59 -21.30
CA MET A 915 -30.41 8.91 -20.03
C MET A 915 -29.12 9.44 -19.38
N GLY A 916 -28.23 10.05 -20.17
CA GLY A 916 -26.99 10.67 -19.72
C GLY A 916 -27.25 11.78 -18.70
N LYS A 917 -26.43 11.82 -17.65
CA LYS A 917 -26.52 12.84 -16.58
C LYS A 917 -25.46 13.93 -16.70
N VAL A 918 -24.42 13.73 -17.51
CA VAL A 918 -23.25 14.62 -17.55
C VAL A 918 -23.46 15.80 -18.50
N ASP A 919 -24.21 15.61 -19.59
CA ASP A 919 -24.32 16.59 -20.68
C ASP A 919 -25.79 16.90 -21.07
N VAL A 920 -26.65 17.06 -20.07
CA VAL A 920 -28.08 17.32 -20.29
C VAL A 920 -28.29 18.68 -20.97
N ARG A 921 -28.99 18.70 -22.11
CA ARG A 921 -29.37 19.91 -22.85
C ARG A 921 -30.66 20.55 -22.32
N ASP A 922 -30.81 21.83 -22.61
CA ASP A 922 -32.05 22.56 -22.36
C ASP A 922 -33.12 22.18 -23.42
N PRO A 923 -34.31 21.69 -23.03
CA PRO A 923 -35.33 21.27 -23.98
C PRO A 923 -35.82 22.37 -24.93
N GLU A 924 -35.91 23.62 -24.46
CA GLU A 924 -36.40 24.74 -25.29
C GLU A 924 -35.37 25.13 -26.35
N GLN A 925 -34.08 25.10 -25.99
CA GLN A 925 -32.99 25.34 -26.93
C GLN A 925 -32.90 24.26 -28.01
N VAL A 926 -33.06 22.97 -27.62
CA VAL A 926 -33.08 21.87 -28.59
C VAL A 926 -34.26 22.00 -29.54
N ALA A 927 -35.46 22.30 -29.03
CA ALA A 927 -36.64 22.49 -29.87
C ALA A 927 -36.49 23.67 -30.85
N ALA A 928 -35.78 24.73 -30.46
CA ALA A 928 -35.49 25.87 -31.33
C ALA A 928 -34.45 25.55 -32.42
N ALA A 929 -33.42 24.75 -32.11
CA ALA A 929 -32.36 24.38 -33.05
C ALA A 929 -32.75 23.21 -33.97
N HIS A 930 -33.58 22.29 -33.49
CA HIS A 930 -34.04 21.09 -34.18
C HIS A 930 -35.56 21.09 -34.26
N GLN A 931 -36.10 21.80 -35.25
CA GLN A 931 -37.53 22.05 -35.35
C GLN A 931 -38.35 20.74 -35.40
N GLY A 932 -39.22 20.58 -34.40
CA GLY A 932 -40.10 19.41 -34.27
C GLY A 932 -39.51 18.23 -33.49
N VAL A 933 -38.30 18.33 -32.94
CA VAL A 933 -37.72 17.32 -32.05
C VAL A 933 -38.15 17.55 -30.61
N THR A 934 -38.63 16.51 -29.94
CA THR A 934 -38.91 16.53 -28.49
C THR A 934 -37.72 15.96 -27.74
N TYR A 935 -37.07 16.78 -26.92
CA TYR A 935 -35.96 16.34 -26.06
C TYR A 935 -36.43 16.14 -24.61
N ARG A 936 -36.08 15.00 -24.02
CA ARG A 936 -36.44 14.67 -22.64
C ARG A 936 -35.33 13.91 -21.92
N ALA A 937 -34.68 14.58 -20.98
CA ALA A 937 -33.82 13.92 -19.99
C ALA A 937 -34.68 13.32 -18.87
N PHE A 938 -34.28 12.15 -18.35
CA PHE A 938 -35.08 11.45 -17.34
C PHE A 938 -34.23 10.71 -16.29
N ASP A 939 -34.87 10.36 -15.18
CA ASP A 939 -34.46 9.30 -14.25
C ASP A 939 -35.56 8.24 -14.15
N THR A 940 -35.20 6.98 -13.90
CA THR A 940 -36.21 5.92 -13.76
C THR A 940 -37.09 6.14 -12.55
N TYR A 941 -36.56 6.77 -11.49
CA TYR A 941 -37.35 7.11 -10.30
C TYR A 941 -38.43 8.16 -10.58
N ASP A 942 -38.35 8.93 -11.66
CA ASP A 942 -39.35 9.95 -12.03
C ASP A 942 -40.72 9.34 -12.36
N ALA A 943 -40.78 8.05 -12.70
CA ALA A 943 -42.03 7.33 -12.93
C ALA A 943 -42.89 7.21 -11.66
N GLY A 944 -42.26 7.21 -10.49
CA GLY A 944 -42.92 6.99 -9.21
C GLY A 944 -43.28 5.52 -8.94
N PRO A 945 -43.52 5.16 -7.66
CA PRO A 945 -43.63 3.76 -7.24
C PRO A 945 -44.83 3.02 -7.83
N ASP A 946 -45.98 3.68 -7.95
CA ASP A 946 -47.19 3.05 -8.51
C ASP A 946 -47.02 2.71 -10.00
N ARG A 947 -46.35 3.59 -10.77
CA ARG A 947 -46.06 3.30 -12.17
C ARG A 947 -45.01 2.21 -12.31
N ILE A 948 -43.97 2.22 -11.47
CA ILE A 948 -42.94 1.16 -11.45
C ILE A 948 -43.56 -0.21 -11.17
N ALA A 949 -44.53 -0.32 -10.25
CA ALA A 949 -45.28 -1.56 -10.05
C ALA A 949 -46.03 -2.02 -11.32
N GLY A 950 -46.63 -1.08 -12.07
CA GLY A 950 -47.26 -1.36 -13.36
C GLY A 950 -46.26 -1.80 -14.43
N MET A 951 -45.07 -1.19 -14.49
CA MET A 951 -44.00 -1.60 -15.39
C MET A 951 -43.49 -2.99 -15.05
N TRP A 952 -43.37 -3.34 -13.76
CA TRP A 952 -43.01 -4.68 -13.33
C TRP A 952 -43.99 -5.74 -13.81
N ALA A 953 -45.31 -5.49 -13.68
CA ALA A 953 -46.33 -6.41 -14.14
C ALA A 953 -46.18 -6.72 -15.64
N ALA A 954 -45.99 -5.68 -16.47
CA ALA A 954 -45.79 -5.84 -17.91
C ALA A 954 -44.47 -6.58 -18.23
N LEU A 955 -43.36 -6.20 -17.58
CA LEU A 955 -42.05 -6.83 -17.82
C LEU A 955 -42.05 -8.31 -17.44
N LEU A 956 -42.64 -8.67 -16.29
CA LEU A 956 -42.75 -10.06 -15.85
C LEU A 956 -43.54 -10.92 -16.83
N GLU A 957 -44.67 -10.41 -17.34
CA GLU A 957 -45.45 -11.09 -18.36
C GLU A 957 -44.61 -11.37 -19.63
N LEU A 958 -43.81 -10.38 -20.07
CA LEU A 958 -42.92 -10.54 -21.22
C LEU A 958 -41.77 -11.54 -20.98
N PHE A 959 -41.25 -11.62 -19.75
CA PHE A 959 -40.27 -12.65 -19.38
C PHE A 959 -40.91 -14.06 -19.36
N GLU A 960 -42.13 -14.18 -18.83
CA GLU A 960 -42.87 -15.45 -18.79
C GLU A 960 -43.20 -15.97 -20.19
N GLN A 961 -43.54 -15.08 -21.13
CA GLN A 961 -43.76 -15.41 -22.54
C GLN A 961 -42.45 -15.72 -23.31
N GLY A 962 -41.29 -15.49 -22.70
CA GLY A 962 -39.98 -15.66 -23.32
C GLY A 962 -39.65 -14.60 -24.39
N ALA A 963 -40.42 -13.51 -24.44
CA ALA A 963 -40.18 -12.37 -25.31
C ALA A 963 -38.95 -11.56 -24.85
N LEU A 964 -38.70 -11.54 -23.54
CA LEU A 964 -37.51 -10.96 -22.94
C LEU A 964 -36.67 -12.04 -22.26
N ARG A 965 -35.35 -11.81 -22.18
CA ARG A 965 -34.40 -12.66 -21.46
C ARG A 965 -33.45 -11.81 -20.62
N PRO A 966 -33.04 -12.27 -19.42
CA PRO A 966 -32.02 -11.58 -18.64
C PRO A 966 -30.78 -11.28 -19.49
N VAL A 967 -30.23 -10.09 -19.33
CA VAL A 967 -29.02 -9.70 -20.05
C VAL A 967 -27.82 -10.52 -19.55
N THR A 968 -26.80 -10.67 -20.38
CA THR A 968 -25.55 -11.33 -19.96
C THR A 968 -24.96 -10.58 -18.76
N MET A 969 -24.42 -11.32 -17.78
CA MET A 969 -23.81 -10.71 -16.60
C MET A 969 -22.42 -11.23 -16.27
N THR A 970 -21.59 -10.36 -15.69
CA THR A 970 -20.33 -10.72 -15.04
C THR A 970 -20.52 -10.58 -13.53
N SER A 971 -20.23 -11.64 -12.79
CA SER A 971 -20.45 -11.68 -11.33
C SER A 971 -19.12 -11.64 -10.57
N TYR A 972 -19.05 -10.76 -9.57
CA TYR A 972 -17.96 -10.63 -8.62
C TYR A 972 -18.47 -10.90 -7.21
N ASP A 973 -17.58 -11.34 -6.31
CA ASP A 973 -17.86 -11.25 -4.87
C ASP A 973 -17.93 -9.78 -4.46
N LEU A 974 -18.80 -9.40 -3.52
CA LEU A 974 -18.85 -8.02 -2.99
C LEU A 974 -17.50 -7.57 -2.44
N CYS A 975 -16.73 -8.50 -1.88
CA CYS A 975 -15.36 -8.23 -1.44
C CYS A 975 -14.51 -7.68 -2.61
N ARG A 976 -14.78 -8.05 -3.86
CA ARG A 976 -14.07 -7.55 -5.05
C ARG A 976 -14.79 -6.38 -5.74
N ALA A 977 -15.63 -5.62 -5.03
CA ALA A 977 -16.36 -4.49 -5.59
C ALA A 977 -15.48 -3.43 -6.29
N PRO A 978 -14.27 -3.07 -5.81
CA PRO A 978 -13.38 -2.15 -6.53
C PRO A 978 -13.01 -2.62 -7.94
N GLU A 979 -12.87 -3.94 -8.16
CA GLU A 979 -12.61 -4.49 -9.49
C GLU A 979 -13.83 -4.41 -10.40
N ALA A 980 -15.02 -4.70 -9.85
CA ALA A 980 -16.29 -4.57 -10.56
C ALA A 980 -16.54 -3.11 -11.00
N LEU A 981 -16.30 -2.14 -10.10
CA LEU A 981 -16.38 -0.71 -10.38
C LEU A 981 -15.36 -0.29 -11.45
N ARG A 982 -14.13 -0.83 -11.41
CA ARG A 982 -13.10 -0.59 -12.43
C ARG A 982 -13.47 -1.12 -13.80
N LEU A 983 -13.99 -2.34 -13.89
CA LEU A 983 -14.46 -2.93 -15.13
C LEU A 983 -15.58 -2.08 -15.75
N LEU A 984 -16.52 -1.63 -14.92
CA LEU A 984 -17.64 -0.80 -15.37
C LEU A 984 -17.15 0.58 -15.83
N GLY A 985 -16.29 1.25 -15.05
CA GLY A 985 -15.73 2.57 -15.37
C GLY A 985 -14.86 2.61 -16.63
N GLN A 986 -14.20 1.50 -16.98
CA GLN A 986 -13.45 1.37 -18.25
C GLN A 986 -14.36 1.09 -19.46
N ALA A 987 -15.68 0.94 -19.26
CA ALA A 987 -16.64 0.57 -20.29
C ALA A 987 -16.26 -0.73 -21.06
N LYS A 988 -15.53 -1.65 -20.43
CA LYS A 988 -15.08 -2.92 -21.05
C LYS A 988 -16.07 -4.07 -20.91
N HIS A 989 -17.02 -3.96 -19.98
CA HIS A 989 -18.05 -4.98 -19.76
C HIS A 989 -19.04 -5.10 -20.93
N VAL A 990 -19.65 -6.28 -21.06
CA VAL A 990 -20.82 -6.54 -21.90
C VAL A 990 -21.97 -6.91 -20.98
N GLY A 991 -23.17 -6.35 -21.22
CA GLY A 991 -24.34 -6.57 -20.37
C GLY A 991 -24.21 -5.92 -18.99
N LYS A 992 -24.37 -6.70 -17.91
CA LYS A 992 -24.46 -6.21 -16.54
C LYS A 992 -23.33 -6.69 -15.64
N VAL A 993 -22.93 -5.89 -14.66
CA VAL A 993 -22.01 -6.31 -13.58
C VAL A 993 -22.82 -6.51 -12.31
N VAL A 994 -22.61 -7.64 -11.62
CA VAL A 994 -23.37 -8.03 -10.41
C VAL A 994 -22.40 -8.40 -9.28
N LEU A 995 -22.72 -7.98 -8.05
CA LEU A 995 -21.99 -8.32 -6.84
C LEU A 995 -22.77 -9.38 -6.04
N ARG A 996 -22.13 -10.49 -5.68
CA ARG A 996 -22.64 -11.48 -4.72
C ARG A 996 -22.39 -10.99 -3.32
N VAL A 997 -23.46 -10.84 -2.55
CA VAL A 997 -23.39 -10.32 -1.19
C VAL A 997 -23.19 -11.49 -0.21
N PRO A 998 -22.18 -11.43 0.69
CA PRO A 998 -21.98 -12.44 1.72
C PRO A 998 -23.22 -12.53 2.61
N SER A 999 -23.78 -13.73 2.74
CA SER A 999 -25.04 -13.99 3.44
C SER A 999 -24.86 -14.73 4.75
#